data_AF-A0A524F9M2-F1
#
_entry.id   AF-A0A524F9M2-F1
#
_cell.length_a   1.000
_cell.length_b   1.000
_cell.length_c   1.000
_cell.angle_alpha   90.00
_cell.angle_beta   90.00
_cell.angle_gamma   90.00
#
_symmetry.space_group_name_H-M   'P 1'
#
loop_
_entity.id
_entity.type
_entity.pdbx_description
1 polymer ?
#
loop_
_entity_poly.entity_id
_entity_poly.type
_entity_poly.pdbx_seq_one_letter_code
_entity_poly.pdbx_strand_id
1 'polypeptide(L)'
;MIKLKKYHRDLIFVSFVLVSLFSFYFIIFILLQAEIVDLLFDWTFLAAIISYILILEELLRWAINGKRSELSDIVAIFFFFFLILFFTKDLLTSIMGAFSIYLWFGIYELKDYPVLNKVLIISLVTYNVIFISGIISTYLGDPFLLNTAFAFSFWIILILGFILFGRKYIVIWRFMSPEYLTLFLYIIAWLAVTFIDQYTPFKFILYGPLSIDNFNLRDFFFNIYFILILVNWLVYLISGTLLDKMLGIKRIKDQNLIELVNDIKNKLKIKGDIKVGFGKYPILNAMAYGSVFDKRIALIAEDYQEIPEDEMKGIVAHELAHTKGKHTLILASITSIDLVVRMLLGIPATFYDYTFGSPELPLLGFILLNFGIYIFLYIIVRILESKADLNAKRAGYSLELTKALYNLESFYATGREIGLNTMLLCEEKINLDNKMMNYIETAQYLHNSMIKPSRASLLGNIINSHPPTYHRIASLLDNKLTPTNEAILPFLLMSNKKIRKYATLFENSNESFQKIANEKFKEMFNISSISEYLHSLKRKEIYNYDLNNTYIFKNKISGEYLVADLLDVKLNDDISSPDTFIVLEYKTLKESHLHASEFTKKRVKIDGAYNLRNQEVTILKDVLVNKRKNKVKLIFNNSKQQSNGFKKKIKLPLSIDFISDFKNKDVFIKEKGRIIIMRCTDVLSSTSIENYKLILKNLTDGKEYEYPLNQLIIKPQDIFLPISQGKAFRKAEYNVINWLKLTSIRTYFSLKKPVNNIEIGYITEVKINQERSPDEGSGEYIIIIRNIFEKEIKIPLKIIDHISFQYKTALIQRKNEMSIITKLGYKLIKKFKPENIFYLNKV
;
A
#
# COMPACT_ATOMS: atom_id res chain seq x y z
N MET A 1 -30.26 13.47 -24.36
CA MET A 1 -29.26 12.49 -23.85
C MET A 1 -29.11 12.44 -22.32
N ILE A 2 -28.96 13.57 -21.59
CA ILE A 2 -28.80 13.56 -20.11
C ILE A 2 -30.06 13.07 -19.37
N LYS A 3 -31.26 13.51 -19.79
CA LYS A 3 -32.54 13.01 -19.25
C LYS A 3 -32.71 11.51 -19.49
N LEU A 4 -32.40 11.03 -20.69
CA LEU A 4 -32.47 9.60 -21.06
C LEU A 4 -31.60 8.72 -20.14
N LYS A 5 -30.37 9.17 -19.84
CA LYS A 5 -29.47 8.46 -18.91
C LYS A 5 -29.96 8.49 -17.46
N LYS A 6 -30.71 9.51 -17.05
CA LYS A 6 -31.32 9.55 -15.71
C LYS A 6 -32.43 8.51 -15.61
N TYR A 7 -33.37 8.49 -16.57
CA TYR A 7 -34.44 7.48 -16.62
C TYR A 7 -33.88 6.06 -16.62
N HIS A 8 -32.81 5.80 -17.37
CA HIS A 8 -32.18 4.49 -17.37
C HIS A 8 -31.61 4.08 -15.99
N ARG A 9 -30.98 5.01 -15.26
CA ARG A 9 -30.49 4.73 -13.90
C ARG A 9 -31.63 4.54 -12.90
N ASP A 10 -32.67 5.37 -12.99
CA ASP A 10 -33.86 5.26 -12.13
C ASP A 10 -34.58 3.92 -12.40
N LEU A 11 -34.67 3.50 -13.67
CA LEU A 11 -35.19 2.18 -14.06
C LEU A 11 -34.34 1.04 -13.51
N ILE A 12 -33.01 1.12 -13.61
CA ILE A 12 -32.10 0.13 -13.01
C ILE A 12 -32.29 0.04 -11.50
N PHE A 13 -32.43 1.17 -10.81
CA PHE A 13 -32.67 1.20 -9.36
C PHE A 13 -34.01 0.55 -8.99
N VAL A 14 -35.11 0.93 -9.66
CA VAL A 14 -36.43 0.34 -9.40
C VAL A 14 -36.44 -1.15 -9.73
N SER A 15 -35.84 -1.54 -10.85
CA SER A 15 -35.68 -2.94 -11.23
C SER A 15 -34.86 -3.71 -10.19
N PHE A 16 -33.75 -3.15 -9.70
CA PHE A 16 -32.96 -3.76 -8.64
C PHE A 16 -33.81 -4.01 -7.40
N VAL A 17 -34.54 -3.00 -6.91
CA VAL A 17 -35.40 -3.09 -5.72
C VAL A 17 -36.49 -4.15 -5.88
N LEU A 18 -37.19 -4.16 -7.02
CA LEU A 18 -38.26 -5.11 -7.28
C LEU A 18 -37.72 -6.55 -7.38
N VAL A 19 -36.64 -6.73 -8.14
CA VAL A 19 -36.00 -8.04 -8.32
C VAL A 19 -35.43 -8.55 -7.00
N SER A 20 -34.78 -7.71 -6.19
CA SER A 20 -34.22 -8.13 -4.92
C SER A 20 -35.30 -8.47 -3.89
N LEU A 21 -36.38 -7.68 -3.79
CA LEU A 21 -37.50 -8.00 -2.90
C LEU A 21 -38.22 -9.29 -3.32
N PHE A 22 -38.49 -9.45 -4.63
CA PHE A 22 -39.11 -10.66 -5.16
C PHE A 22 -38.21 -11.89 -4.92
N SER A 23 -36.91 -11.77 -5.20
CA SER A 23 -35.95 -12.86 -4.97
C SER A 23 -35.86 -13.23 -3.49
N PHE A 24 -35.82 -12.24 -2.59
CA PHE A 24 -35.77 -12.48 -1.15
C PHE A 24 -37.05 -13.17 -0.64
N TYR A 25 -38.21 -12.69 -1.09
CA TYR A 25 -39.50 -13.32 -0.77
C TYR A 25 -39.57 -14.77 -1.28
N PHE A 26 -39.20 -14.98 -2.55
CA PHE A 26 -39.19 -16.29 -3.17
C PHE A 26 -38.24 -17.26 -2.44
N ILE A 27 -37.01 -16.84 -2.17
CA ILE A 27 -36.02 -17.71 -1.52
C ILE A 27 -36.44 -18.05 -0.09
N ILE A 28 -36.93 -17.08 0.70
CA ILE A 28 -37.23 -17.32 2.11
C ILE A 28 -38.54 -18.10 2.30
N PHE A 29 -39.60 -17.66 1.64
CA PHE A 29 -40.94 -18.19 1.93
C PHE A 29 -41.34 -19.35 1.03
N ILE A 30 -40.81 -19.43 -0.19
CA ILE A 30 -41.14 -20.51 -1.12
C ILE A 30 -40.08 -21.62 -1.03
N LEU A 31 -38.79 -21.25 -1.08
CA LEU A 31 -37.72 -22.24 -1.16
C LEU A 31 -37.26 -22.76 0.21
N LEU A 32 -37.03 -21.87 1.18
CA LEU A 32 -36.54 -22.24 2.51
C LEU A 32 -37.66 -22.57 3.50
N GLN A 33 -38.90 -22.16 3.22
CA GLN A 33 -40.06 -22.30 4.11
C GLN A 33 -39.77 -21.89 5.57
N ALA A 34 -38.91 -20.88 5.76
CA ALA A 34 -38.41 -20.53 7.07
C ALA A 34 -39.47 -19.79 7.90
N GLU A 35 -39.59 -20.10 9.18
CA GLU A 35 -40.43 -19.34 10.11
C GLU A 35 -39.82 -17.95 10.35
N ILE A 36 -40.67 -16.92 10.33
CA ILE A 36 -40.24 -15.52 10.52
C ILE A 36 -39.54 -15.32 11.86
N VAL A 37 -39.97 -16.06 12.89
CA VAL A 37 -39.41 -15.97 14.24
C VAL A 37 -37.95 -16.40 14.25
N ASP A 38 -37.63 -17.54 13.61
CA ASP A 38 -36.25 -18.05 13.54
C ASP A 38 -35.32 -17.10 12.80
N LEU A 39 -35.80 -16.48 11.72
CA LEU A 39 -35.03 -15.49 10.96
C LEU A 39 -34.69 -14.26 11.81
N LEU A 40 -35.60 -13.80 12.67
CA LEU A 40 -35.35 -12.64 13.53
C LEU A 40 -34.31 -12.91 14.62
N PHE A 41 -34.10 -14.16 15.01
CA PHE A 41 -33.04 -14.55 15.94
C PHE A 41 -31.70 -14.89 15.25
N ASP A 42 -31.70 -15.05 13.93
CA ASP A 42 -30.49 -15.25 13.15
C ASP A 42 -29.73 -13.94 12.92
N TRP A 43 -28.59 -13.78 13.61
CA TRP A 43 -27.77 -12.58 13.48
C TRP A 43 -27.23 -12.36 12.05
N THR A 44 -27.03 -13.42 11.27
CA THR A 44 -26.55 -13.31 9.88
C THR A 44 -27.63 -12.72 8.98
N PHE A 45 -28.89 -13.07 9.23
CA PHE A 45 -30.05 -12.48 8.57
C PHE A 45 -30.18 -10.99 8.88
N LEU A 46 -30.11 -10.63 10.17
CA LEU A 46 -30.16 -9.22 10.60
C LEU A 46 -29.02 -8.40 9.98
N ALA A 47 -27.81 -8.95 9.94
CA ALA A 47 -26.66 -8.30 9.29
C ALA A 47 -26.88 -8.14 7.78
N ALA A 48 -27.43 -9.16 7.10
CA ALA A 48 -27.77 -9.09 5.69
C ALA A 48 -28.81 -7.99 5.40
N ILE A 49 -29.86 -7.87 6.21
CA ILE A 49 -30.86 -6.79 6.09
C ILE A 49 -30.22 -5.41 6.27
N ILE A 50 -29.41 -5.23 7.31
CA ILE A 50 -28.71 -3.95 7.54
C ILE A 50 -27.85 -3.60 6.33
N SER A 51 -27.08 -4.56 5.81
CA SER A 51 -26.24 -4.35 4.63
C SER A 51 -27.04 -4.08 3.36
N TYR A 52 -28.23 -4.69 3.22
CA TYR A 52 -29.16 -4.46 2.12
C TYR A 52 -29.71 -3.02 2.13
N ILE A 53 -30.05 -2.48 3.31
CA ILE A 53 -30.47 -1.08 3.45
C ILE A 53 -29.34 -0.14 3.04
N LEU A 54 -28.09 -0.47 3.40
CA LEU A 54 -26.92 0.34 3.03
C LEU A 54 -26.67 0.34 1.52
N ILE A 55 -26.73 -0.82 0.85
CA ILE A 55 -26.53 -0.89 -0.61
C ILE A 55 -27.68 -0.21 -1.38
N LEU A 56 -28.91 -0.28 -0.88
CA LEU A 56 -30.04 0.47 -1.43
C LEU A 56 -29.81 1.98 -1.36
N GLU A 57 -29.28 2.47 -0.24
CA GLU A 57 -28.93 3.89 -0.10
C GLU A 57 -27.83 4.29 -1.10
N GLU A 58 -26.80 3.47 -1.26
CA GLU A 58 -25.73 3.71 -2.24
C GLU A 58 -26.25 3.71 -3.69
N LEU A 59 -27.12 2.76 -4.05
CA LEU A 59 -27.72 2.68 -5.38
C LEU A 59 -28.67 3.86 -5.65
N LEU A 60 -29.45 4.28 -4.66
CA LEU A 60 -30.28 5.49 -4.76
C LEU A 60 -29.42 6.73 -4.99
N ARG A 61 -28.31 6.88 -4.25
CA ARG A 61 -27.35 7.98 -4.45
C ARG A 61 -26.71 7.91 -5.83
N TRP A 62 -26.36 6.73 -6.32
CA TRP A 62 -25.85 6.54 -7.67
C TRP A 62 -26.89 6.92 -8.74
N ALA A 63 -28.16 6.55 -8.56
CA ALA A 63 -29.23 6.91 -9.48
C ALA A 63 -29.40 8.44 -9.58
N ILE A 64 -29.43 9.12 -8.43
CA ILE A 64 -29.56 10.58 -8.31
C ILE A 64 -28.32 11.30 -8.89
N ASN A 65 -27.12 10.91 -8.47
CA ASN A 65 -25.89 11.65 -8.74
C ASN A 65 -25.19 11.23 -10.04
N GLY A 66 -25.45 10.02 -10.53
CA GLY A 66 -24.79 9.46 -11.72
C GLY A 66 -23.34 9.00 -11.52
N LYS A 67 -22.82 9.03 -10.28
CA LYS A 67 -21.53 8.43 -9.90
C LYS A 67 -21.69 7.67 -8.58
N ARG A 68 -20.90 6.60 -8.42
CA ARG A 68 -20.84 5.83 -7.17
C ARG A 68 -20.14 6.66 -6.08
N SER A 69 -20.42 6.37 -4.82
CA SER A 69 -19.75 7.03 -3.70
C SER A 69 -18.33 6.49 -3.48
N GLU A 70 -17.51 7.22 -2.70
CA GLU A 70 -16.11 6.86 -2.44
C GLU A 70 -15.98 5.56 -1.63
N LEU A 71 -17.01 5.14 -0.91
CA LEU A 71 -17.02 3.91 -0.10
C LEU A 71 -18.01 2.85 -0.61
N SER A 72 -18.62 3.08 -1.78
CA SER A 72 -19.63 2.19 -2.35
C SER A 72 -19.13 0.75 -2.56
N ASP A 73 -17.88 0.59 -2.94
CA ASP A 73 -17.25 -0.72 -3.14
C ASP A 73 -17.18 -1.53 -1.85
N ILE A 74 -16.84 -0.88 -0.73
CA ILE A 74 -16.83 -1.52 0.59
C ILE A 74 -18.24 -1.94 0.98
N VAL A 75 -19.25 -1.09 0.74
CA VAL A 75 -20.65 -1.42 1.01
C VAL A 75 -21.13 -2.61 0.19
N ALA A 76 -20.77 -2.66 -1.10
CA ALA A 76 -21.12 -3.78 -1.98
C ALA A 76 -20.48 -5.09 -1.50
N ILE A 77 -19.19 -5.08 -1.15
CA ILE A 77 -18.49 -6.26 -0.61
C ILE A 77 -19.15 -6.72 0.70
N PHE A 78 -19.45 -5.80 1.64
CA PHE A 78 -20.14 -6.15 2.87
C PHE A 78 -21.53 -6.75 2.64
N PHE A 79 -22.29 -6.18 1.70
CA PHE A 79 -23.61 -6.69 1.34
C PHE A 79 -23.55 -8.12 0.81
N PHE A 80 -22.71 -8.37 -0.21
CA PHE A 80 -22.58 -9.72 -0.76
C PHE A 80 -22.04 -10.71 0.27
N PHE A 81 -21.10 -10.29 1.12
CA PHE A 81 -20.57 -11.11 2.19
C PHE A 81 -21.67 -11.57 3.15
N PHE A 82 -22.47 -10.66 3.73
CA PHE A 82 -23.51 -11.04 4.67
C PHE A 82 -24.68 -11.78 4.00
N LEU A 83 -24.99 -11.46 2.74
CA LEU A 83 -26.00 -12.17 1.97
C LEU A 83 -25.60 -13.65 1.77
N ILE A 84 -24.37 -13.90 1.34
CA ILE A 84 -23.87 -15.27 1.14
C ILE A 84 -23.73 -15.98 2.50
N LEU A 85 -23.27 -15.27 3.54
CA LEU A 85 -23.13 -15.85 4.89
C LEU A 85 -24.45 -16.28 5.46
N PHE A 86 -25.52 -15.52 5.22
CA PHE A 86 -26.85 -15.89 5.62
C PHE A 86 -27.30 -17.22 4.98
N PHE A 87 -27.03 -17.44 3.69
CA PHE A 87 -27.44 -18.69 3.02
C PHE A 87 -26.51 -19.87 3.28
N THR A 88 -25.20 -19.64 3.33
CA THR A 88 -24.21 -20.72 3.39
C THR A 88 -23.81 -21.10 4.80
N LYS A 89 -23.96 -20.17 5.76
CA LYS A 89 -23.38 -20.24 7.11
C LYS A 89 -21.87 -20.50 7.14
N ASP A 90 -21.20 -20.37 6.00
CA ASP A 90 -19.77 -20.60 5.85
C ASP A 90 -19.04 -19.29 5.58
N LEU A 91 -18.10 -18.95 6.46
CA LEU A 91 -17.37 -17.70 6.37
C LEU A 91 -16.47 -17.65 5.13
N LEU A 92 -15.82 -18.75 4.78
CA LEU A 92 -14.85 -18.79 3.67
C LEU A 92 -15.55 -18.58 2.33
N THR A 93 -16.63 -19.31 2.08
CA THR A 93 -17.49 -19.19 0.90
C THR A 93 -18.04 -17.77 0.78
N SER A 94 -18.43 -17.17 1.90
CA SER A 94 -18.93 -15.78 1.94
C SER A 94 -17.87 -14.75 1.57
N ILE A 95 -16.65 -14.88 2.09
CA ILE A 95 -15.53 -14.00 1.73
C ILE A 95 -15.22 -14.13 0.24
N MET A 96 -15.03 -15.37 -0.25
CA MET A 96 -14.64 -15.63 -1.64
C MET A 96 -15.72 -15.20 -2.62
N GLY A 97 -17.00 -15.46 -2.33
CA GLY A 97 -18.11 -15.04 -3.16
C GLY A 97 -18.30 -13.52 -3.21
N ALA A 98 -18.15 -12.83 -2.07
CA ALA A 98 -18.24 -11.37 -2.03
C ALA A 98 -17.16 -10.70 -2.89
N PHE A 99 -15.91 -11.15 -2.77
CA PHE A 99 -14.83 -10.65 -3.62
C PHE A 99 -15.01 -11.07 -5.08
N SER A 100 -15.43 -12.30 -5.35
CA SER A 100 -15.70 -12.78 -6.71
C SER A 100 -16.72 -11.89 -7.44
N ILE A 101 -17.88 -11.63 -6.82
CA ILE A 101 -18.92 -10.79 -7.40
C ILE A 101 -18.40 -9.35 -7.61
N TYR A 102 -17.66 -8.81 -6.64
CA TYR A 102 -17.09 -7.47 -6.76
C TYR A 102 -16.05 -7.36 -7.88
N LEU A 103 -15.19 -8.36 -8.06
CA LEU A 103 -14.12 -8.35 -9.06
C LEU A 103 -14.62 -8.27 -10.50
N TRP A 104 -15.83 -8.75 -10.80
CA TRP A 104 -16.46 -8.54 -12.10
C TRP A 104 -16.56 -7.06 -12.47
N PHE A 105 -16.93 -6.21 -11.50
CA PHE A 105 -16.98 -4.75 -11.70
C PHE A 105 -15.57 -4.15 -11.79
N GLY A 106 -14.63 -4.62 -10.96
CA GLY A 106 -13.24 -4.17 -10.96
C GLY A 106 -12.53 -4.42 -12.30
N ILE A 107 -12.74 -5.58 -12.93
CA ILE A 107 -12.17 -5.90 -14.25
C ILE A 107 -12.68 -4.93 -15.32
N TYR A 108 -13.98 -4.64 -15.32
CA TYR A 108 -14.55 -3.69 -16.27
C TYR A 108 -14.00 -2.27 -16.09
N GLU A 109 -13.84 -1.84 -14.82
CA GLU A 109 -13.34 -0.51 -14.47
C GLU A 109 -11.85 -0.34 -14.80
N LEU A 110 -11.05 -1.38 -14.55
CA LEU A 110 -9.61 -1.37 -14.71
C LEU A 110 -9.14 -1.98 -16.04
N LYS A 111 -10.03 -2.16 -17.03
CA LYS A 111 -9.71 -2.73 -18.36
C LYS A 111 -8.60 -1.99 -19.11
N ASP A 112 -8.41 -0.72 -18.83
CA ASP A 112 -7.37 0.11 -19.44
C ASP A 112 -5.99 -0.07 -18.76
N TYR A 113 -5.91 -0.79 -17.63
CA TYR A 113 -4.67 -1.05 -16.90
C TYR A 113 -4.13 -2.44 -17.30
N PRO A 114 -3.07 -2.51 -18.13
CA PRO A 114 -2.70 -3.74 -18.82
C PRO A 114 -2.25 -4.87 -17.88
N VAL A 115 -1.59 -4.54 -16.76
CA VAL A 115 -1.11 -5.52 -15.78
C VAL A 115 -2.20 -5.79 -14.74
N LEU A 116 -2.72 -4.74 -14.11
CA LEU A 116 -3.72 -4.86 -13.04
C LEU A 116 -5.00 -5.58 -13.51
N ASN A 117 -5.47 -5.31 -14.73
CA ASN A 117 -6.64 -6.00 -15.29
C ASN A 117 -6.44 -7.52 -15.34
N LYS A 118 -5.28 -7.97 -15.83
CA LYS A 118 -4.95 -9.40 -15.93
C LYS A 118 -4.85 -10.05 -14.55
N VAL A 119 -4.24 -9.37 -13.58
CA VAL A 119 -4.20 -9.86 -12.19
C VAL A 119 -5.61 -10.02 -11.63
N LEU A 120 -6.51 -9.06 -11.87
CA LEU A 120 -7.90 -9.15 -11.41
C LEU A 120 -8.67 -10.28 -12.10
N ILE A 121 -8.41 -10.57 -13.39
CA ILE A 121 -8.99 -11.73 -14.08
C ILE A 121 -8.54 -13.04 -13.41
N ILE A 122 -7.25 -13.16 -13.07
CA ILE A 122 -6.73 -14.34 -12.35
C ILE A 122 -7.47 -14.51 -11.02
N SER A 123 -7.53 -13.45 -10.20
CA SER A 123 -8.23 -13.47 -8.93
C SER A 123 -9.72 -13.80 -9.08
N LEU A 124 -10.39 -13.24 -10.10
CA LEU A 124 -11.80 -13.50 -10.37
C LEU A 124 -12.05 -14.98 -10.65
N VAL A 125 -11.28 -15.58 -11.56
CA VAL A 125 -11.47 -16.99 -11.92
C VAL A 125 -11.18 -17.88 -10.70
N THR A 126 -10.09 -17.63 -9.98
CA THR A 126 -9.76 -18.39 -8.78
C THR A 126 -10.84 -18.29 -7.70
N TYR A 127 -11.34 -17.08 -7.41
CA TYR A 127 -12.39 -16.89 -6.40
C TYR A 127 -13.73 -17.47 -6.84
N ASN A 128 -14.07 -17.43 -8.14
CA ASN A 128 -15.27 -18.09 -8.65
C ASN A 128 -15.21 -19.61 -8.48
N VAL A 129 -14.07 -20.24 -8.77
CA VAL A 129 -13.91 -21.69 -8.57
C VAL A 129 -14.14 -22.05 -7.10
N ILE A 130 -13.49 -21.34 -6.17
CA ILE A 130 -13.67 -21.59 -4.73
C ILE A 130 -15.11 -21.32 -4.29
N PHE A 131 -15.72 -20.23 -4.76
CA PHE A 131 -17.07 -19.83 -4.39
C PHE A 131 -18.14 -20.83 -4.88
N ILE A 132 -18.07 -21.25 -6.15
CA ILE A 132 -18.99 -22.24 -6.71
C ILE A 132 -18.83 -23.58 -5.99
N SER A 133 -17.60 -24.02 -5.75
CA SER A 133 -17.33 -25.22 -4.95
C SER A 133 -17.88 -25.10 -3.54
N GLY A 134 -17.78 -23.91 -2.91
CA GLY A 134 -18.39 -23.60 -1.62
C GLY A 134 -19.91 -23.77 -1.61
N ILE A 135 -20.61 -23.21 -2.60
CA ILE A 135 -22.07 -23.36 -2.75
C ILE A 135 -22.45 -24.84 -2.88
N ILE A 136 -21.75 -25.59 -3.75
CA ILE A 136 -22.04 -27.01 -3.96
C ILE A 136 -21.75 -27.80 -2.67
N SER A 137 -20.65 -27.51 -1.98
CA SER A 137 -20.30 -28.12 -0.70
C SER A 137 -21.37 -27.87 0.37
N THR A 138 -21.87 -26.63 0.49
CA THR A 138 -22.97 -26.33 1.41
C THR A 138 -24.22 -27.13 1.05
N TYR A 139 -24.57 -27.22 -0.23
CA TYR A 139 -25.76 -27.95 -0.69
C TYR A 139 -25.67 -29.46 -0.43
N LEU A 140 -24.49 -30.06 -0.63
CA LEU A 140 -24.24 -31.48 -0.40
C LEU A 140 -24.02 -31.82 1.08
N GLY A 141 -23.80 -30.82 1.94
CA GLY A 141 -23.40 -31.04 3.33
C GLY A 141 -21.97 -31.61 3.48
N ASP A 142 -21.14 -31.51 2.44
CA ASP A 142 -19.79 -32.06 2.39
C ASP A 142 -18.76 -30.98 1.98
N PRO A 143 -17.80 -30.62 2.85
CA PRO A 143 -16.80 -29.61 2.55
C PRO A 143 -15.72 -30.05 1.54
N PHE A 144 -15.71 -31.31 1.08
CA PHE A 144 -14.69 -31.85 0.19
C PHE A 144 -14.40 -30.97 -1.04
N LEU A 145 -15.43 -30.52 -1.76
CA LEU A 145 -15.24 -29.71 -2.97
C LEU A 145 -14.66 -28.33 -2.65
N LEU A 146 -15.16 -27.64 -1.63
CA LEU A 146 -14.63 -26.36 -1.16
C LEU A 146 -13.16 -26.49 -0.74
N ASN A 147 -12.86 -27.51 0.07
CA ASN A 147 -11.53 -27.79 0.56
C ASN A 147 -10.54 -28.06 -0.59
N THR A 148 -10.95 -28.89 -1.54
CA THR A 148 -10.17 -29.22 -2.74
C THR A 148 -9.94 -27.97 -3.60
N ALA A 149 -11.00 -27.20 -3.88
CA ALA A 149 -10.89 -25.97 -4.66
C ALA A 149 -9.95 -24.96 -4.01
N PHE A 150 -10.01 -24.82 -2.68
CA PHE A 150 -9.10 -23.94 -1.95
C PHE A 150 -7.66 -24.46 -1.99
N ALA A 151 -7.42 -25.74 -1.71
CA ALA A 151 -6.09 -26.36 -1.71
C ALA A 151 -5.40 -26.24 -3.08
N PHE A 152 -6.17 -26.33 -4.17
CA PHE A 152 -5.64 -26.21 -5.54
C PHE A 152 -5.75 -24.79 -6.14
N SER A 153 -6.31 -23.82 -5.42
CA SER A 153 -6.50 -22.45 -5.90
C SER A 153 -5.20 -21.80 -6.36
N PHE A 154 -4.10 -22.10 -5.67
CA PHE A 154 -2.76 -21.63 -6.02
C PHE A 154 -2.31 -22.10 -7.41
N TRP A 155 -2.61 -23.34 -7.79
CA TRP A 155 -2.29 -23.88 -9.12
C TRP A 155 -3.12 -23.21 -10.22
N ILE A 156 -4.37 -22.87 -9.93
CA ILE A 156 -5.22 -22.09 -10.84
C ILE A 156 -4.59 -20.72 -11.12
N ILE A 157 -4.13 -20.02 -10.07
CA ILE A 157 -3.44 -18.73 -10.21
C ILE A 157 -2.21 -18.88 -11.11
N LEU A 158 -1.41 -19.93 -10.90
CA LEU A 158 -0.20 -20.20 -11.67
C LEU A 158 -0.49 -20.46 -13.15
N ILE A 159 -1.45 -21.34 -13.45
CA ILE A 159 -1.86 -21.67 -14.83
C ILE A 159 -2.41 -20.43 -15.55
N LEU A 160 -3.29 -19.68 -14.90
CA LEU A 160 -3.86 -18.46 -15.49
C LEU A 160 -2.82 -17.36 -15.67
N GLY A 161 -1.85 -17.26 -14.74
CA GLY A 161 -0.70 -16.36 -14.90
C GLY A 161 0.08 -16.65 -16.18
N PHE A 162 0.35 -17.92 -16.47
CA PHE A 162 0.96 -18.34 -17.73
C PHE A 162 0.09 -18.03 -18.95
N ILE A 163 -1.21 -18.27 -18.88
CA ILE A 163 -2.14 -18.01 -19.99
C ILE A 163 -2.19 -16.50 -20.31
N LEU A 164 -2.24 -15.64 -19.30
CA LEU A 164 -2.47 -14.19 -19.49
C LEU A 164 -1.20 -13.37 -19.72
N PHE A 165 -0.08 -13.77 -19.12
CA PHE A 165 1.21 -13.06 -19.24
C PHE A 165 2.23 -13.80 -20.11
N GLY A 166 1.94 -15.04 -20.51
CA GLY A 166 2.79 -15.83 -21.40
C GLY A 166 4.18 -16.08 -20.83
N ARG A 167 5.20 -15.96 -21.70
CA ARG A 167 6.60 -16.16 -21.31
C ARG A 167 7.09 -15.19 -20.22
N LYS A 168 6.46 -14.02 -20.05
CA LYS A 168 6.84 -13.07 -18.99
C LYS A 168 6.55 -13.64 -17.60
N TYR A 169 5.47 -14.41 -17.47
CA TYR A 169 5.15 -15.09 -16.21
C TYR A 169 6.16 -16.19 -15.85
N ILE A 170 6.88 -16.75 -16.84
CA ILE A 170 7.97 -17.71 -16.56
C ILE A 170 8.95 -17.08 -15.59
N VAL A 171 9.28 -15.79 -15.72
CA VAL A 171 10.23 -15.12 -14.82
C VAL A 171 9.74 -15.14 -13.37
N ILE A 172 8.47 -14.77 -13.14
CA ILE A 172 7.86 -14.84 -11.80
C ILE A 172 7.86 -16.28 -11.28
N TRP A 173 7.43 -17.23 -12.13
CA TRP A 173 7.41 -18.64 -11.79
C TRP A 173 8.79 -19.18 -11.42
N ARG A 174 9.84 -18.76 -12.14
CA ARG A 174 11.23 -19.11 -11.87
C ARG A 174 11.65 -18.64 -10.48
N PHE A 175 11.34 -17.40 -10.10
CA PHE A 175 11.73 -16.87 -8.79
C PHE A 175 10.98 -17.47 -7.60
N MET A 176 9.78 -18.00 -7.83
CA MET A 176 8.99 -18.71 -6.82
C MET A 176 9.12 -20.24 -6.90
N SER A 177 10.01 -20.72 -7.77
CA SER A 177 10.06 -22.11 -8.21
C SER A 177 10.43 -23.15 -7.14
N PRO A 178 11.35 -22.91 -6.18
CA PRO A 178 11.64 -23.92 -5.17
C PRO A 178 10.43 -24.22 -4.27
N GLU A 179 9.69 -23.21 -3.83
CA GLU A 179 8.49 -23.40 -3.01
C GLU A 179 7.41 -24.17 -3.78
N TYR A 180 7.21 -23.85 -5.06
CA TYR A 180 6.23 -24.52 -5.91
C TYR A 180 6.62 -25.95 -6.23
N LEU A 181 7.91 -26.22 -6.42
CA LEU A 181 8.37 -27.58 -6.58
C LEU A 181 8.12 -28.38 -5.32
N THR A 182 8.43 -27.84 -4.13
CA THR A 182 8.13 -28.53 -2.86
C THR A 182 6.63 -28.80 -2.74
N LEU A 183 5.77 -27.82 -3.04
CA LEU A 183 4.31 -28.00 -3.05
C LEU A 183 3.85 -29.05 -4.08
N PHE A 184 4.48 -29.11 -5.26
CA PHE A 184 4.19 -30.12 -6.27
C PHE A 184 4.61 -31.51 -5.82
N LEU A 185 5.80 -31.63 -5.23
CA LEU A 185 6.29 -32.89 -4.67
C LEU A 185 5.47 -33.34 -3.47
N TYR A 186 4.89 -32.42 -2.70
CA TYR A 186 3.92 -32.74 -1.67
C TYR A 186 2.63 -33.34 -2.26
N ILE A 187 2.12 -32.82 -3.38
CA ILE A 187 0.99 -33.44 -4.09
C ILE A 187 1.36 -34.85 -4.55
N ILE A 188 2.53 -35.03 -5.15
CA ILE A 188 3.00 -36.35 -5.58
C ILE A 188 3.12 -37.30 -4.38
N ALA A 189 3.68 -36.83 -3.26
CA ALA A 189 3.79 -37.63 -2.04
C ALA A 189 2.41 -38.04 -1.52
N TRP A 190 1.44 -37.12 -1.47
CA TRP A 190 0.06 -37.43 -1.11
C TRP A 190 -0.56 -38.46 -2.05
N LEU A 191 -0.46 -38.27 -3.37
CA LEU A 191 -0.98 -39.21 -4.36
C LEU A 191 -0.34 -40.60 -4.26
N ALA A 192 0.97 -40.66 -4.02
CA ALA A 192 1.67 -41.92 -3.83
C ALA A 192 1.20 -42.63 -2.56
N VAL A 193 1.08 -41.90 -1.45
CA VAL A 193 0.63 -42.44 -0.17
C VAL A 193 -0.81 -42.93 -0.26
N THR A 194 -1.74 -42.15 -0.82
CA THR A 194 -3.14 -42.57 -0.98
C THR A 194 -3.26 -43.77 -1.92
N PHE A 195 -2.48 -43.81 -3.00
CA PHE A 195 -2.45 -44.96 -3.90
C PHE A 195 -1.92 -46.22 -3.19
N ILE A 196 -0.82 -46.13 -2.43
CA ILE A 196 -0.26 -47.28 -1.73
C ILE A 196 -1.22 -47.76 -0.64
N ASP A 197 -1.82 -46.85 0.13
CA ASP A 197 -2.80 -47.18 1.18
C ASP A 197 -4.06 -47.86 0.60
N GLN A 198 -4.51 -47.44 -0.59
CA GLN A 198 -5.68 -48.01 -1.26
C GLN A 198 -5.40 -49.37 -1.92
N TYR A 199 -4.23 -49.56 -2.53
CA TYR A 199 -3.95 -50.71 -3.42
C TYR A 199 -2.92 -51.71 -2.87
N THR A 200 -2.35 -51.50 -1.68
CA THR A 200 -1.36 -52.39 -1.06
C THR A 200 -1.69 -52.70 0.40
N PRO A 201 -1.12 -53.75 1.02
CA PRO A 201 -1.34 -54.03 2.44
C PRO A 201 -0.62 -53.06 3.40
N PHE A 202 0.16 -52.10 2.87
CA PHE A 202 0.82 -51.09 3.69
C PHE A 202 -0.16 -49.99 4.06
N LYS A 203 -0.59 -49.96 5.33
CA LYS A 203 -1.44 -48.89 5.86
C LYS A 203 -0.60 -47.72 6.34
N PHE A 204 -0.83 -46.53 5.79
CA PHE A 204 -0.22 -45.30 6.26
C PHE A 204 -1.08 -44.65 7.34
N ILE A 205 -0.44 -43.98 8.29
CA ILE A 205 -1.15 -43.10 9.23
C ILE A 205 -1.33 -41.77 8.52
N LEU A 206 -2.49 -41.67 7.87
CA LEU A 206 -2.89 -40.47 7.15
C LEU A 206 -3.36 -39.38 8.13
N TYR A 207 -4.03 -39.79 9.22
CA TYR A 207 -4.65 -38.90 10.22
C TYR A 207 -4.47 -39.46 11.64
N GLY A 208 -4.07 -38.59 12.56
CA GLY A 208 -4.00 -38.89 13.99
C GLY A 208 -2.72 -38.35 14.62
N PRO A 209 -2.80 -37.67 15.78
CA PRO A 209 -1.61 -37.32 16.54
C PRO A 209 -0.86 -38.60 16.91
N LEU A 210 0.45 -38.58 16.76
CA LEU A 210 1.27 -39.62 17.37
C LEU A 210 1.15 -39.48 18.88
N SER A 211 0.37 -40.37 19.51
CA SER A 211 0.23 -40.40 20.96
C SER A 211 1.61 -40.67 21.58
N ILE A 212 2.07 -39.72 22.40
CA ILE A 212 3.35 -39.82 23.12
C ILE A 212 3.32 -41.03 24.07
N ASP A 213 2.14 -41.36 24.61
CA ASP A 213 1.96 -42.45 25.57
C ASP A 213 2.07 -43.85 24.92
N ASN A 214 1.88 -43.95 23.59
CA ASN A 214 1.94 -45.20 22.82
C ASN A 214 2.81 -45.05 21.56
N PHE A 215 3.99 -44.45 21.69
CA PHE A 215 4.88 -44.21 20.55
C PHE A 215 5.41 -45.52 19.94
N ASN A 216 5.12 -45.74 18.66
CA ASN A 216 5.67 -46.84 17.86
C ASN A 216 6.52 -46.29 16.71
N LEU A 217 7.76 -46.78 16.60
CA LEU A 217 8.69 -46.36 15.53
C LEU A 217 8.13 -46.62 14.14
N ARG A 218 7.39 -47.73 13.96
CA ARG A 218 6.74 -48.02 12.67
C ARG A 218 5.74 -46.93 12.32
N ASP A 219 4.91 -46.54 13.27
CA ASP A 219 3.84 -45.55 13.09
C ASP A 219 4.43 -44.18 12.75
N PHE A 220 5.60 -43.84 13.30
CA PHE A 220 6.36 -42.65 12.92
C PHE A 220 6.84 -42.67 11.45
N PHE A 221 7.44 -43.78 10.99
CA PHE A 221 7.97 -43.88 9.62
C PHE A 221 6.87 -44.00 8.55
N PHE A 222 5.73 -44.62 8.89
CA PHE A 222 4.56 -44.76 8.01
C PHE A 222 3.57 -43.58 8.13
N ASN A 223 4.01 -42.45 8.68
CA ASN A 223 3.21 -41.25 8.75
C ASN A 223 3.49 -40.30 7.56
N ILE A 224 2.45 -39.68 7.00
CA ILE A 224 2.58 -38.68 5.94
C ILE A 224 3.53 -37.52 6.32
N TYR A 225 3.52 -37.05 7.57
CA TYR A 225 4.43 -35.98 8.01
C TYR A 225 5.90 -36.38 7.83
N PHE A 226 6.26 -37.62 8.11
CA PHE A 226 7.63 -38.12 7.93
C PHE A 226 8.04 -38.14 6.46
N ILE A 227 7.14 -38.55 5.57
CA ILE A 227 7.37 -38.54 4.12
C ILE A 227 7.58 -37.12 3.62
N LEU A 228 6.78 -36.15 4.08
CA LEU A 228 6.96 -34.74 3.72
C LEU A 228 8.30 -34.19 4.24
N ILE A 229 8.75 -34.61 5.43
CA ILE A 229 10.08 -34.29 5.94
C ILE A 229 11.17 -34.85 5.00
N LEU A 230 11.05 -36.10 4.56
CA LEU A 230 12.00 -36.70 3.60
C LEU A 230 12.03 -35.93 2.27
N VAL A 231 10.87 -35.54 1.75
CA VAL A 231 10.77 -34.72 0.54
C VAL A 231 11.50 -33.39 0.72
N ASN A 232 11.33 -32.70 1.85
CA ASN A 232 12.04 -31.45 2.14
C ASN A 232 13.56 -31.62 2.15
N TRP A 233 14.06 -32.69 2.79
CA TRP A 233 15.49 -32.98 2.83
C TRP A 233 16.04 -33.35 1.45
N LEU A 234 15.28 -34.11 0.66
CA LEU A 234 15.65 -34.42 -0.72
C LEU A 234 15.78 -33.14 -1.55
N VAL A 235 14.76 -32.27 -1.53
CA VAL A 235 14.77 -30.98 -2.23
C VAL A 235 15.94 -30.12 -1.76
N TYR A 236 16.19 -30.04 -0.45
CA TYR A 236 17.31 -29.30 0.10
C TYR A 236 18.66 -29.80 -0.44
N LEU A 237 18.89 -31.11 -0.47
CA LEU A 237 20.15 -31.70 -0.94
C LEU A 237 20.40 -31.43 -2.43
N ILE A 238 19.37 -31.51 -3.28
CA ILE A 238 19.48 -31.30 -4.73
C ILE A 238 19.30 -29.84 -5.17
N SER A 239 18.90 -28.96 -4.25
CA SER A 239 18.48 -27.58 -4.50
C SER A 239 19.44 -26.78 -5.37
N GLY A 240 20.76 -26.96 -5.20
CA GLY A 240 21.76 -26.22 -5.98
C GLY A 240 21.64 -26.47 -7.49
N THR A 241 21.68 -27.73 -7.91
CA THR A 241 21.55 -28.09 -9.34
C THR A 241 20.17 -27.82 -9.90
N LEU A 242 19.15 -27.99 -9.06
CA LEU A 242 17.77 -27.78 -9.42
C LEU A 242 17.50 -26.30 -9.70
N LEU A 243 17.94 -25.41 -8.82
CA LEU A 243 17.76 -23.97 -8.95
C LEU A 243 18.52 -23.40 -10.15
N ASP A 244 19.72 -23.90 -10.49
CA ASP A 244 20.39 -23.52 -11.73
C ASP A 244 19.47 -23.71 -12.95
N LYS A 245 18.82 -24.88 -13.04
CA LYS A 245 17.94 -25.24 -14.16
C LYS A 245 16.64 -24.43 -14.14
N MET A 246 15.97 -24.37 -12.98
CA MET A 246 14.69 -23.69 -12.84
C MET A 246 14.84 -22.19 -13.09
N LEU A 247 15.82 -21.54 -12.45
CA LEU A 247 16.09 -20.11 -12.61
C LEU A 247 16.87 -19.78 -13.89
N GLY A 248 17.22 -20.76 -14.73
CA GLY A 248 17.99 -20.54 -15.95
C GLY A 248 19.34 -19.85 -15.69
N ILE A 249 19.96 -20.10 -14.53
CA ILE A 249 21.23 -19.51 -14.14
C ILE A 249 22.34 -20.21 -14.91
N LYS A 250 23.17 -19.41 -15.60
CA LYS A 250 24.33 -19.90 -16.34
C LYS A 250 25.60 -19.65 -15.54
N ARG A 251 26.56 -20.58 -15.63
CA ARG A 251 27.88 -20.41 -15.00
C ARG A 251 28.63 -19.27 -15.66
N ILE A 252 29.16 -18.38 -14.84
CA ILE A 252 29.96 -17.23 -15.29
C ILE A 252 31.39 -17.72 -15.54
N LYS A 253 32.03 -17.20 -16.60
CA LYS A 253 33.45 -17.40 -16.91
C LYS A 253 34.34 -16.19 -16.64
N ASP A 254 33.71 -15.04 -16.34
CA ASP A 254 34.38 -13.77 -16.00
C ASP A 254 35.29 -13.95 -14.78
N GLN A 255 36.60 -13.91 -14.99
CA GLN A 255 37.59 -14.07 -13.92
C GLN A 255 37.47 -12.98 -12.85
N ASN A 256 37.18 -11.73 -13.22
CA ASN A 256 37.14 -10.62 -12.26
C ASN A 256 36.06 -10.83 -11.20
N LEU A 257 34.87 -11.28 -11.63
CA LEU A 257 33.78 -11.55 -10.71
C LEU A 257 34.04 -12.81 -9.85
N ILE A 258 34.68 -13.83 -10.42
CA ILE A 258 35.06 -15.04 -9.69
C ILE A 258 36.10 -14.70 -8.61
N GLU A 259 37.09 -13.87 -8.93
CA GLU A 259 38.10 -13.35 -8.00
C GLU A 259 37.45 -12.54 -6.89
N LEU A 260 36.55 -11.61 -7.21
CA LEU A 260 35.78 -10.82 -6.24
C LEU A 260 35.01 -11.72 -5.26
N VAL A 261 34.31 -12.74 -5.77
CA VAL A 261 33.58 -13.71 -4.94
C VAL A 261 34.55 -14.49 -4.04
N ASN A 262 35.70 -14.91 -4.56
CA ASN A 262 36.72 -15.63 -3.80
C ASN A 262 37.36 -14.78 -2.70
N ASP A 263 37.61 -13.50 -2.97
CA ASP A 263 38.14 -12.56 -1.97
C ASP A 263 37.16 -12.37 -0.81
N ILE A 264 35.88 -12.17 -1.13
CA ILE A 264 34.82 -12.06 -0.12
C ILE A 264 34.66 -13.37 0.65
N LYS A 265 34.70 -14.53 -0.04
CA LYS A 265 34.68 -15.87 0.56
C LYS A 265 35.79 -16.01 1.60
N ASN A 266 37.00 -15.58 1.27
CA ASN A 266 38.18 -15.66 2.12
C ASN A 266 38.02 -14.77 3.35
N LYS A 267 37.56 -13.53 3.19
CA LYS A 267 37.26 -12.62 4.31
C LYS A 267 36.16 -13.17 5.24
N LEU A 268 35.13 -13.80 4.69
CA LEU A 268 34.06 -14.47 5.46
C LEU A 268 34.47 -15.83 6.03
N LYS A 269 35.68 -16.32 5.71
CA LYS A 269 36.22 -17.62 6.14
C LYS A 269 35.27 -18.78 5.80
N ILE A 270 34.75 -18.81 4.57
CA ILE A 270 33.90 -19.89 4.07
C ILE A 270 34.79 -20.98 3.46
N LYS A 271 34.61 -22.23 3.90
CA LYS A 271 35.36 -23.38 3.38
C LYS A 271 34.73 -23.93 2.09
N GLY A 272 35.55 -24.47 1.19
CA GLY A 272 35.12 -25.09 -0.05
C GLY A 272 34.89 -24.10 -1.19
N ASP A 273 34.50 -24.63 -2.34
CA ASP A 273 34.29 -23.83 -3.55
C ASP A 273 32.87 -23.25 -3.60
N ILE A 274 32.77 -22.06 -4.17
CA ILE A 274 31.51 -21.39 -4.42
C ILE A 274 31.34 -21.31 -5.93
N LYS A 275 30.27 -21.89 -6.44
CA LYS A 275 29.98 -21.81 -7.86
C LYS A 275 29.21 -20.53 -8.15
N VAL A 276 29.77 -19.66 -8.99
CA VAL A 276 29.18 -18.39 -9.38
C VAL A 276 28.31 -18.57 -10.63
N GLY A 277 27.15 -17.93 -10.67
CA GLY A 277 26.23 -17.96 -11.80
C GLY A 277 25.57 -16.60 -12.07
N PHE A 278 25.03 -16.44 -13.27
CA PHE A 278 24.29 -15.25 -13.70
C PHE A 278 22.95 -15.64 -14.33
N GLY A 279 21.89 -14.95 -13.94
CA GLY A 279 20.57 -14.99 -14.56
C GLY A 279 20.24 -13.64 -15.18
N LYS A 280 19.98 -13.60 -16.49
CA LYS A 280 19.64 -12.37 -17.22
C LYS A 280 18.15 -12.04 -17.10
N TYR A 281 17.78 -11.06 -16.26
CA TYR A 281 16.39 -10.72 -15.93
C TYR A 281 16.17 -9.21 -15.69
N PRO A 282 14.96 -8.65 -15.93
CA PRO A 282 14.66 -7.22 -15.77
C PRO A 282 14.48 -6.75 -14.32
N ILE A 283 15.16 -7.40 -13.38
CA ILE A 283 15.17 -7.08 -11.95
C ILE A 283 16.58 -7.14 -11.42
N LEU A 284 16.86 -6.39 -10.36
CA LEU A 284 18.12 -6.43 -9.64
C LEU A 284 17.96 -7.30 -8.39
N ASN A 285 18.64 -8.45 -8.35
CA ASN A 285 18.65 -9.36 -7.22
C ASN A 285 19.96 -10.18 -7.16
N ALA A 286 20.24 -10.78 -6.02
CA ALA A 286 21.25 -11.82 -5.89
C ALA A 286 20.76 -12.86 -4.89
N MET A 287 21.30 -14.06 -4.96
CA MET A 287 20.95 -15.12 -4.02
C MET A 287 22.12 -16.07 -3.79
N ALA A 288 22.40 -16.37 -2.53
CA ALA A 288 23.13 -17.57 -2.16
C ALA A 288 22.17 -18.76 -1.95
N TYR A 289 22.48 -19.89 -2.57
CA TYR A 289 21.59 -21.07 -2.57
C TYR A 289 22.39 -22.37 -2.63
N GLY A 290 21.63 -23.46 -2.48
CA GLY A 290 22.15 -24.82 -2.40
C GLY A 290 22.29 -25.32 -0.95
N SER A 291 22.62 -26.60 -0.84
CA SER A 291 22.87 -27.23 0.45
C SER A 291 24.25 -26.83 0.99
N VAL A 292 24.51 -27.15 2.26
CA VAL A 292 25.85 -26.96 2.86
C VAL A 292 26.98 -27.69 2.12
N PHE A 293 26.64 -28.69 1.30
CA PHE A 293 27.58 -29.47 0.48
C PHE A 293 27.75 -28.91 -0.95
N ASP A 294 26.84 -28.06 -1.42
CA ASP A 294 26.85 -27.48 -2.78
C ASP A 294 26.55 -25.98 -2.72
N LYS A 295 27.60 -25.18 -2.49
CA LYS A 295 27.49 -23.73 -2.26
C LYS A 295 27.50 -22.98 -3.58
N ARG A 296 26.45 -22.17 -3.80
CA ARG A 296 26.28 -21.41 -5.03
C ARG A 296 25.87 -19.99 -4.74
N ILE A 297 26.25 -19.11 -5.63
CA ILE A 297 25.75 -17.73 -5.68
C ILE A 297 25.31 -17.41 -7.10
N ALA A 298 24.19 -16.71 -7.23
CA ALA A 298 23.72 -16.20 -8.51
C ALA A 298 23.45 -14.70 -8.44
N LEU A 299 23.93 -14.00 -9.46
CA LEU A 299 23.56 -12.62 -9.72
C LEU A 299 22.42 -12.59 -10.72
N ILE A 300 21.43 -11.73 -10.47
CA ILE A 300 20.22 -11.60 -11.26
C ILE A 300 20.10 -10.13 -11.65
N ALA A 301 20.33 -9.83 -12.92
CA ALA A 301 20.26 -8.47 -13.46
C ALA A 301 20.04 -8.51 -14.98
N GLU A 302 19.67 -7.38 -15.60
CA GLU A 302 19.66 -7.29 -17.06
C GLU A 302 21.07 -7.40 -17.61
N ASP A 303 21.96 -6.69 -16.93
CA ASP A 303 23.39 -6.74 -17.08
C ASP A 303 24.03 -6.57 -15.70
N TYR A 304 24.90 -7.49 -15.31
CA TYR A 304 25.60 -7.38 -14.03
C TYR A 304 26.74 -6.35 -14.08
N GLN A 305 27.17 -5.94 -15.28
CA GLN A 305 28.22 -4.93 -15.48
C GLN A 305 27.69 -3.50 -15.21
N GLU A 306 26.37 -3.31 -15.24
CA GLU A 306 25.73 -2.03 -14.88
C GLU A 306 25.66 -1.81 -13.36
N ILE A 307 25.97 -2.83 -12.56
CA ILE A 307 25.99 -2.73 -11.10
C ILE A 307 27.38 -2.24 -10.67
N PRO A 308 27.48 -1.10 -9.95
CA PRO A 308 28.75 -0.62 -9.43
C PRO A 308 29.49 -1.67 -8.61
N GLU A 309 30.81 -1.75 -8.77
CA GLU A 309 31.64 -2.79 -8.15
C GLU A 309 31.56 -2.79 -6.61
N ASP A 310 31.45 -1.60 -6.00
CA ASP A 310 31.28 -1.46 -4.56
C ASP A 310 29.94 -2.05 -4.09
N GLU A 311 28.84 -1.75 -4.77
CA GLU A 311 27.54 -2.36 -4.49
C GLU A 311 27.56 -3.87 -4.68
N MET A 312 28.20 -4.35 -5.76
CA MET A 312 28.37 -5.77 -6.03
C MET A 312 29.09 -6.48 -4.87
N LYS A 313 30.16 -5.88 -4.32
CA LYS A 313 30.86 -6.41 -3.15
C LYS A 313 29.93 -6.51 -1.93
N GLY A 314 29.13 -5.48 -1.68
CA GLY A 314 28.15 -5.46 -0.59
C GLY A 314 27.10 -6.57 -0.72
N ILE A 315 26.50 -6.69 -1.90
CA ILE A 315 25.48 -7.71 -2.21
C ILE A 315 26.07 -9.11 -2.06
N VAL A 316 27.21 -9.40 -2.69
CA VAL A 316 27.87 -10.71 -2.61
C VAL A 316 28.27 -11.03 -1.17
N ALA A 317 28.77 -10.06 -0.40
CA ALA A 317 29.12 -10.27 1.00
C ALA A 317 27.91 -10.65 1.86
N HIS A 318 26.76 -10.00 1.66
CA HIS A 318 25.50 -10.35 2.33
C HIS A 318 25.05 -11.77 1.99
N GLU A 319 24.98 -12.09 0.70
CA GLU A 319 24.54 -13.41 0.24
C GLU A 319 25.47 -14.53 0.74
N LEU A 320 26.78 -14.33 0.65
CA LEU A 320 27.73 -15.31 1.19
C LEU A 320 27.69 -15.41 2.71
N ALA A 321 27.28 -14.36 3.43
CA ALA A 321 27.06 -14.43 4.86
C ALA A 321 25.91 -15.39 5.24
N HIS A 322 24.89 -15.55 4.38
CA HIS A 322 23.88 -16.62 4.56
C HIS A 322 24.50 -18.02 4.46
N THR A 323 25.42 -18.21 3.51
CA THR A 323 26.17 -19.46 3.35
C THR A 323 27.05 -19.74 4.57
N LYS A 324 27.74 -18.71 5.09
CA LYS A 324 28.56 -18.80 6.31
C LYS A 324 27.72 -19.19 7.53
N GLY A 325 26.54 -18.59 7.67
CA GLY A 325 25.59 -18.86 8.74
C GLY A 325 24.82 -20.17 8.60
N LYS A 326 24.96 -20.89 7.48
CA LYS A 326 24.20 -22.10 7.13
C LYS A 326 22.68 -21.88 7.21
N HIS A 327 22.20 -20.72 6.78
CA HIS A 327 20.80 -20.34 6.97
C HIS A 327 19.84 -21.29 6.24
N THR A 328 20.19 -21.81 5.06
CA THR A 328 19.38 -22.79 4.33
C THR A 328 19.17 -24.09 5.12
N LEU A 329 20.20 -24.58 5.81
CA LEU A 329 20.10 -25.74 6.70
C LEU A 329 19.23 -25.46 7.92
N ILE A 330 19.38 -24.26 8.52
CA ILE A 330 18.57 -23.85 9.67
C ILE A 330 17.09 -23.81 9.27
N LEU A 331 16.77 -23.22 8.12
CA LEU A 331 15.40 -23.16 7.61
C LEU A 331 14.83 -24.56 7.34
N ALA A 332 15.58 -25.45 6.68
CA ALA A 332 15.17 -26.84 6.47
C ALA A 332 14.95 -27.61 7.79
N SER A 333 15.73 -27.28 8.81
CA SER A 333 15.57 -27.87 10.15
C SER A 333 14.32 -27.35 10.85
N ILE A 334 14.04 -26.04 10.75
CA ILE A 334 12.84 -25.41 11.31
C ILE A 334 11.57 -25.97 10.65
N THR A 335 11.55 -26.12 9.32
CA THR A 335 10.40 -26.73 8.62
C THR A 335 10.20 -28.19 9.02
N SER A 336 11.28 -28.93 9.26
CA SER A 336 11.18 -30.31 9.77
C SER A 336 10.61 -30.35 11.19
N ILE A 337 11.07 -29.45 12.08
CA ILE A 337 10.55 -29.32 13.45
C ILE A 337 9.08 -28.93 13.44
N ASP A 338 8.67 -27.99 12.58
CA ASP A 338 7.26 -27.59 12.42
C ASP A 338 6.38 -28.79 12.03
N LEU A 339 6.81 -29.60 11.06
CA LEU A 339 6.10 -30.82 10.67
C LEU A 339 6.03 -31.86 11.80
N VAL A 340 7.11 -32.02 12.59
CA VAL A 340 7.09 -32.92 13.76
C VAL A 340 6.12 -32.42 14.84
N VAL A 341 6.13 -31.12 15.14
CA VAL A 341 5.20 -30.53 16.12
C VAL A 341 3.75 -30.70 15.65
N ARG A 342 3.47 -30.46 14.38
CA ARG A 342 2.15 -30.69 13.76
C ARG A 342 1.71 -32.13 13.87
N MET A 343 2.62 -33.07 13.57
CA MET A 343 2.38 -34.50 13.71
C MET A 343 2.05 -34.91 15.15
N LEU A 344 2.72 -34.34 16.15
CA LEU A 344 2.44 -34.63 17.57
C LEU A 344 1.12 -34.02 18.05
N LEU A 345 0.76 -32.83 17.54
CA LEU A 345 -0.45 -32.11 17.93
C LEU A 345 -1.67 -32.45 17.08
N GLY A 346 -1.53 -33.29 16.04
CA GLY A 346 -2.62 -33.61 15.11
C GLY A 346 -3.05 -32.42 14.24
N ILE A 347 -2.18 -31.41 14.06
CA ILE A 347 -2.46 -30.24 13.23
C ILE A 347 -2.09 -30.59 11.78
N PRO A 348 -2.95 -30.30 10.78
CA PRO A 348 -2.65 -30.63 9.38
C PRO A 348 -1.28 -30.12 8.88
N ALA A 349 -0.63 -30.86 7.99
CA ALA A 349 0.67 -30.46 7.43
C ALA A 349 0.51 -29.32 6.41
N THR A 350 -0.47 -29.46 5.54
CA THR A 350 -0.67 -28.64 4.34
C THR A 350 -2.16 -28.45 4.05
N PHE A 351 -2.50 -27.66 3.03
CA PHE A 351 -3.88 -27.58 2.56
C PHE A 351 -4.35 -28.86 1.86
N TYR A 352 -3.43 -29.70 1.36
CA TYR A 352 -3.77 -30.95 0.66
C TYR A 352 -4.32 -32.03 1.60
N ASP A 353 -4.03 -31.94 2.89
CA ASP A 353 -4.61 -32.79 3.94
C ASP A 353 -6.15 -32.71 3.94
N TYR A 354 -6.73 -31.57 3.54
CA TYR A 354 -8.18 -31.39 3.41
C TYR A 354 -8.78 -31.96 2.12
N THR A 355 -7.95 -32.32 1.14
CA THR A 355 -8.36 -32.96 -0.11
C THR A 355 -8.20 -34.47 -0.01
N PHE A 356 -7.00 -34.93 0.35
CA PHE A 356 -6.68 -36.35 0.39
C PHE A 356 -7.08 -37.00 1.71
N GLY A 357 -7.62 -36.20 2.63
CA GLY A 357 -7.88 -36.57 4.00
C GLY A 357 -9.00 -35.88 4.74
N SER A 358 -9.08 -36.18 6.04
CA SER A 358 -10.18 -35.78 6.91
C SER A 358 -9.67 -35.17 8.23
N PRO A 359 -9.02 -33.99 8.20
CA PRO A 359 -8.51 -33.34 9.40
C PRO A 359 -9.64 -32.82 10.32
N GLU A 360 -9.43 -32.89 11.64
CA GLU A 360 -10.40 -32.41 12.64
C GLU A 360 -10.50 -30.88 12.70
N LEU A 361 -9.38 -30.18 12.52
CA LEU A 361 -9.34 -28.72 12.52
C LEU A 361 -10.04 -28.18 11.26
N PRO A 362 -11.05 -27.30 11.35
CA PRO A 362 -11.67 -26.72 10.15
C PRO A 362 -10.69 -25.90 9.32
N LEU A 363 -10.86 -25.87 7.99
CA LEU A 363 -9.95 -25.20 7.05
C LEU A 363 -9.68 -23.73 7.40
N LEU A 364 -10.72 -22.98 7.78
CA LEU A 364 -10.55 -21.59 8.20
C LEU A 364 -9.70 -21.47 9.48
N GLY A 365 -9.91 -22.37 10.45
CA GLY A 365 -9.08 -22.44 11.66
C GLY A 365 -7.62 -22.71 11.31
N PHE A 366 -7.37 -23.60 10.36
CA PHE A 366 -6.04 -23.89 9.85
C PHE A 366 -5.40 -22.71 9.13
N ILE A 367 -6.14 -21.96 8.30
CA ILE A 367 -5.64 -20.74 7.65
C ILE A 367 -5.20 -19.71 8.72
N LEU A 368 -6.02 -19.46 9.73
CA LEU A 368 -5.73 -18.51 10.81
C LEU A 368 -4.53 -18.95 11.66
N LEU A 369 -4.45 -20.24 12.00
CA LEU A 369 -3.33 -20.82 12.72
C LEU A 369 -2.02 -20.67 11.93
N ASN A 370 -2.02 -21.03 10.64
CA ASN A 370 -0.85 -20.86 9.79
C ASN A 370 -0.44 -19.40 9.66
N PHE A 371 -1.38 -18.47 9.55
CA PHE A 371 -1.06 -17.04 9.52
C PHE A 371 -0.30 -16.61 10.79
N GLY A 372 -0.71 -17.10 11.97
CA GLY A 372 0.02 -16.87 13.23
C GLY A 372 1.42 -17.50 13.23
N ILE A 373 1.54 -18.75 12.78
CA ILE A 373 2.83 -19.46 12.67
C ILE A 373 3.77 -18.74 11.69
N TYR A 374 3.27 -18.29 10.53
CA TYR A 374 4.05 -17.55 9.55
C TYR A 374 4.61 -16.24 10.13
N ILE A 375 3.83 -15.48 10.88
CA ILE A 375 4.32 -14.26 11.56
C ILE A 375 5.48 -14.60 12.50
N PHE A 376 5.37 -15.70 13.25
CA PHE A 376 6.44 -16.15 14.14
C PHE A 376 7.68 -16.61 13.38
N LEU A 377 7.52 -17.43 12.35
CA LEU A 377 8.62 -17.91 11.50
C LEU A 377 9.35 -16.74 10.82
N TYR A 378 8.63 -15.72 10.35
CA TYR A 378 9.23 -14.53 9.77
C TYR A 378 10.08 -13.74 10.75
N ILE A 379 9.78 -13.75 12.06
CA ILE A 379 10.69 -13.18 13.06
C ILE A 379 12.03 -13.94 13.05
N ILE A 380 12.02 -15.27 12.94
CA ILE A 380 13.23 -16.08 12.85
C ILE A 380 14.00 -15.77 11.56
N VAL A 381 13.30 -15.72 10.41
CA VAL A 381 13.90 -15.37 9.12
C VAL A 381 14.58 -14.00 9.21
N ARG A 382 13.92 -12.99 9.79
CA ARG A 382 14.53 -11.67 10.01
C ARG A 382 15.76 -11.70 10.89
N ILE A 383 15.79 -12.55 11.92
CA ILE A 383 17.00 -12.73 12.74
C ILE A 383 18.15 -13.29 11.90
N LEU A 384 17.86 -14.20 10.96
CA LEU A 384 18.85 -14.72 10.02
C LEU A 384 19.32 -13.62 9.04
N GLU A 385 18.41 -12.79 8.52
CA GLU A 385 18.75 -11.62 7.71
C GLU A 385 19.70 -10.66 8.45
N SER A 386 19.34 -10.23 9.66
CA SER A 386 20.18 -9.32 10.45
C SER A 386 21.52 -9.95 10.86
N LYS A 387 21.60 -11.28 10.98
CA LYS A 387 22.88 -11.99 11.18
C LYS A 387 23.76 -11.97 9.93
N ALA A 388 23.16 -12.04 8.73
CA ALA A 388 23.90 -11.91 7.49
C ALA A 388 24.43 -10.48 7.30
N ASP A 389 23.58 -9.47 7.54
CA ASP A 389 23.99 -8.06 7.56
C ASP A 389 25.17 -7.84 8.53
N LEU A 390 25.10 -8.38 9.75
CA LEU A 390 26.18 -8.28 10.74
C LEU A 390 27.47 -8.97 10.29
N ASN A 391 27.38 -10.13 9.64
CA ASN A 391 28.54 -10.86 9.14
C ASN A 391 29.20 -10.14 7.96
N ALA A 392 28.41 -9.57 7.03
CA ALA A 392 28.91 -8.73 5.95
C ALA A 392 29.60 -7.47 6.49
N LYS A 393 28.98 -6.82 7.49
CA LYS A 393 29.57 -5.70 8.24
C LYS A 393 30.90 -6.07 8.89
N ARG A 394 30.98 -7.20 9.59
CA ARG A 394 32.22 -7.70 10.21
C ARG A 394 33.32 -8.02 9.20
N ALA A 395 32.95 -8.35 7.96
CA ALA A 395 33.88 -8.54 6.85
C ALA A 395 34.32 -7.23 6.19
N GLY A 396 33.81 -6.08 6.65
CA GLY A 396 34.19 -4.74 6.18
C GLY A 396 33.32 -4.18 5.06
N TYR A 397 32.16 -4.77 4.77
CA TYR A 397 31.30 -4.40 3.62
C TYR A 397 30.03 -3.61 3.99
N SER A 398 30.05 -2.86 5.10
CA SER A 398 28.86 -2.15 5.60
C SER A 398 28.44 -0.97 4.73
N LEU A 399 29.41 -0.23 4.18
CA LEU A 399 29.13 0.96 3.36
C LEU A 399 28.62 0.53 1.98
N GLU A 400 29.30 -0.45 1.39
CA GLU A 400 28.96 -1.13 0.14
C GLU A 400 27.54 -1.68 0.16
N LEU A 401 27.19 -2.42 1.22
CA LEU A 401 25.85 -2.98 1.38
C LEU A 401 24.79 -1.88 1.59
N THR A 402 25.13 -0.79 2.29
CA THR A 402 24.22 0.36 2.45
C THR A 402 23.93 1.02 1.10
N LYS A 403 24.95 1.23 0.26
CA LYS A 403 24.78 1.78 -1.10
C LYS A 403 23.94 0.87 -1.98
N ALA A 404 24.11 -0.45 -1.86
CA ALA A 404 23.32 -1.44 -2.59
C ALA A 404 21.85 -1.45 -2.14
N LEU A 405 21.58 -1.40 -0.83
CA LEU A 405 20.22 -1.33 -0.29
C LEU A 405 19.49 -0.06 -0.75
N TYR A 406 20.17 1.07 -0.82
CA TYR A 406 19.60 2.31 -1.34
C TYR A 406 19.27 2.21 -2.85
N ASN A 407 20.16 1.63 -3.66
CA ASN A 407 19.90 1.39 -5.09
C ASN A 407 18.70 0.42 -5.28
N LEU A 408 18.69 -0.70 -4.56
CA LEU A 408 17.60 -1.69 -4.61
C LEU A 408 16.25 -1.06 -4.24
N GLU A 409 16.16 -0.35 -3.11
CA GLU A 409 14.89 0.28 -2.71
C GLU A 409 14.44 1.32 -3.75
N SER A 410 15.37 2.05 -4.38
CA SER A 410 15.07 3.03 -5.43
C SER A 410 14.61 2.36 -6.74
N PHE A 411 15.20 1.23 -7.10
CA PHE A 411 14.79 0.45 -8.27
C PHE A 411 13.35 -0.07 -8.11
N TYR A 412 12.97 -0.50 -6.90
CA TYR A 412 11.63 -1.01 -6.60
C TYR A 412 10.63 0.06 -6.10
N ALA A 413 11.01 1.35 -6.08
CA ALA A 413 10.14 2.43 -5.59
C ALA A 413 8.90 2.60 -6.48
N THR A 414 9.08 2.62 -7.80
CA THR A 414 7.99 2.54 -8.78
C THR A 414 7.80 1.11 -9.25
N GLY A 415 6.57 0.61 -9.20
CA GLY A 415 6.23 -0.72 -9.70
C GLY A 415 5.83 -1.73 -8.62
N ARG A 416 5.81 -1.36 -7.33
CA ARG A 416 5.11 -2.14 -6.28
C ARG A 416 3.60 -1.89 -6.36
N GLU A 417 2.93 -2.46 -7.37
CA GLU A 417 1.48 -2.60 -7.31
C GLU A 417 1.16 -3.95 -6.62
N ILE A 418 0.54 -3.89 -5.44
CA ILE A 418 0.01 -5.07 -4.74
C ILE A 418 1.09 -6.16 -4.50
N GLY A 419 2.30 -5.76 -4.09
CA GLY A 419 3.37 -6.70 -3.73
C GLY A 419 4.04 -7.44 -4.89
N LEU A 420 3.66 -7.15 -6.15
CA LEU A 420 4.33 -7.64 -7.35
C LEU A 420 5.09 -6.50 -8.03
N ASN A 421 6.29 -6.78 -8.53
CA ASN A 421 6.99 -5.81 -9.38
C ASN A 421 6.38 -5.84 -10.80
N THR A 422 5.63 -4.80 -11.16
CA THR A 422 4.98 -4.66 -12.47
C THR A 422 5.97 -4.66 -13.64
N MET A 423 7.24 -4.31 -13.40
CA MET A 423 8.32 -4.41 -14.41
C MET A 423 8.51 -5.84 -14.93
N LEU A 424 8.26 -6.86 -14.09
CA LEU A 424 8.34 -8.27 -14.52
C LEU A 424 7.22 -8.65 -15.51
N LEU A 425 6.14 -7.88 -15.55
CA LEU A 425 4.92 -8.18 -16.28
C LEU A 425 4.68 -7.26 -17.48
N CYS A 426 5.56 -6.28 -17.72
CA CYS A 426 5.48 -5.34 -18.82
C CYS A 426 6.84 -5.17 -19.55
N GLU A 427 6.81 -4.53 -20.72
CA GLU A 427 8.03 -4.21 -21.50
C GLU A 427 8.56 -2.81 -21.23
N GLU A 428 7.73 -1.93 -20.68
CA GLU A 428 8.10 -0.55 -20.41
C GLU A 428 9.13 -0.51 -19.27
N LYS A 429 10.25 0.20 -19.51
CA LYS A 429 11.31 0.41 -18.51
C LYS A 429 11.15 1.77 -17.84
N ILE A 430 11.67 1.90 -16.63
CA ILE A 430 11.72 3.18 -15.92
C ILE A 430 12.63 4.14 -16.70
N ASN A 431 12.11 5.31 -17.07
CA ASN A 431 12.88 6.34 -17.76
C ASN A 431 13.84 7.07 -16.79
N LEU A 432 14.79 7.84 -17.31
CA LEU A 432 15.79 8.51 -16.48
C LEU A 432 15.16 9.48 -15.46
N ASP A 433 14.16 10.25 -15.89
CA ASP A 433 13.48 11.26 -15.06
C ASP A 433 12.78 10.62 -13.85
N ASN A 434 12.03 9.53 -14.06
CA ASN A 434 11.42 8.77 -12.98
C ASN A 434 12.45 8.02 -12.15
N LYS A 435 13.53 7.50 -12.76
CA LYS A 435 14.64 6.91 -12.01
C LYS A 435 15.24 7.92 -11.03
N MET A 436 15.46 9.16 -11.46
CA MET A 436 15.93 10.25 -10.60
C MET A 436 14.93 10.52 -9.47
N MET A 437 13.64 10.69 -9.78
CA MET A 437 12.61 10.91 -8.77
C MET A 437 12.55 9.79 -7.73
N ASN A 438 12.64 8.54 -8.15
CA ASN A 438 12.67 7.38 -7.26
C ASN A 438 13.83 7.44 -6.28
N TYR A 439 15.02 7.84 -6.74
CA TYR A 439 16.19 7.98 -5.89
C TYR A 439 16.00 9.08 -4.84
N ILE A 440 15.44 10.22 -5.23
CA ILE A 440 15.15 11.35 -4.33
C ILE A 440 14.12 10.93 -3.27
N GLU A 441 13.01 10.36 -3.71
CA GLU A 441 11.92 9.91 -2.83
C GLU A 441 12.39 8.80 -1.89
N THR A 442 13.22 7.87 -2.36
CA THR A 442 13.77 6.78 -1.56
C THR A 442 14.74 7.28 -0.50
N ALA A 443 15.63 8.22 -0.82
CA ALA A 443 16.53 8.82 0.18
C ALA A 443 15.72 9.50 1.30
N GLN A 444 14.72 10.31 0.92
CA GLN A 444 13.82 10.96 1.87
C GLN A 444 13.02 9.93 2.68
N TYR A 445 12.54 8.86 2.05
CA TYR A 445 11.80 7.79 2.71
C TYR A 445 12.67 7.09 3.77
N LEU A 446 13.88 6.67 3.41
CA LEU A 446 14.79 5.95 4.31
C LEU A 446 15.20 6.83 5.51
N HIS A 447 15.61 8.08 5.24
CA HIS A 447 15.97 9.08 6.25
C HIS A 447 14.81 9.37 7.22
N ASN A 448 13.64 9.72 6.67
CA ASN A 448 12.48 10.04 7.50
C ASN A 448 11.96 8.82 8.28
N SER A 449 12.12 7.61 7.74
CA SER A 449 11.67 6.37 8.39
C SER A 449 12.59 5.92 9.53
N MET A 450 13.87 6.27 9.51
CA MET A 450 14.76 6.11 10.68
C MET A 450 14.34 7.02 11.84
N ILE A 451 13.87 8.24 11.53
CA ILE A 451 13.38 9.20 12.55
C ILE A 451 11.98 8.81 13.06
N LYS A 452 11.03 8.57 12.14
CA LYS A 452 9.63 8.30 12.50
C LYS A 452 8.95 7.45 11.41
N PRO A 453 9.02 6.11 11.51
CA PRO A 453 8.39 5.23 10.54
C PRO A 453 6.87 5.35 10.60
N SER A 454 6.21 5.13 9.45
CA SER A 454 4.74 5.13 9.39
C SER A 454 4.18 3.86 10.01
N ARG A 455 3.06 3.97 10.74
CA ARG A 455 2.41 2.79 11.35
C ARG A 455 1.94 1.78 10.31
N ALA A 456 1.50 2.26 9.15
CA ALA A 456 1.11 1.40 8.05
C ALA A 456 2.31 0.61 7.51
N SER A 457 3.48 1.26 7.36
CA SER A 457 4.72 0.58 6.96
C SER A 457 5.16 -0.47 7.99
N LEU A 458 5.07 -0.15 9.29
CA LEU A 458 5.40 -1.11 10.36
C LEU A 458 4.46 -2.32 10.36
N LEU A 459 3.15 -2.09 10.22
CA LEU A 459 2.14 -3.15 10.15
C LEU A 459 2.30 -4.00 8.87
N GLY A 460 2.49 -3.35 7.72
CA GLY A 460 2.73 -4.04 6.45
C GLY A 460 4.00 -4.88 6.48
N ASN A 461 5.03 -4.45 7.21
CA ASN A 461 6.23 -5.26 7.36
C ASN A 461 6.01 -6.51 8.24
N ILE A 462 4.96 -6.62 9.06
CA ILE A 462 4.69 -7.84 9.86
C ILE A 462 4.60 -9.09 8.97
N ILE A 463 4.10 -8.94 7.76
CA ILE A 463 3.94 -10.02 6.77
C ILE A 463 5.10 -10.14 5.78
N ASN A 464 6.23 -9.47 6.03
CA ASN A 464 7.42 -9.53 5.17
C ASN A 464 8.56 -10.33 5.83
N SER A 465 9.29 -11.13 5.05
CA SER A 465 10.43 -11.92 5.51
C SER A 465 11.66 -11.06 5.85
N HIS A 466 11.86 -9.94 5.15
CA HIS A 466 12.98 -9.03 5.41
C HIS A 466 12.61 -7.90 6.39
N PRO A 467 13.54 -7.52 7.29
CA PRO A 467 13.38 -6.28 8.05
C PRO A 467 13.27 -5.08 7.11
N PRO A 468 12.59 -3.99 7.51
CA PRO A 468 12.54 -2.78 6.70
C PRO A 468 13.94 -2.26 6.39
N THR A 469 14.16 -1.80 5.15
CA THR A 469 15.46 -1.34 4.66
C THR A 469 16.10 -0.28 5.55
N TYR A 470 15.31 0.66 6.08
CA TYR A 470 15.80 1.69 7.01
C TYR A 470 16.25 1.14 8.38
N HIS A 471 15.78 -0.03 8.81
CA HIS A 471 16.30 -0.70 10.02
C HIS A 471 17.61 -1.42 9.75
N ARG A 472 17.74 -2.05 8.57
CA ARG A 472 18.98 -2.68 8.11
C ARG A 472 20.09 -1.66 7.93
N ILE A 473 19.81 -0.53 7.28
CA ILE A 473 20.77 0.58 7.14
C ILE A 473 21.20 1.11 8.52
N ALA A 474 20.25 1.27 9.45
CA ALA A 474 20.58 1.71 10.80
C ALA A 474 21.54 0.76 11.53
N SER A 475 21.39 -0.56 11.37
CA SER A 475 22.26 -1.58 11.99
C SER A 475 23.59 -1.78 11.25
N LEU A 476 23.63 -1.55 9.94
CA LEU A 476 24.87 -1.58 9.16
C LEU A 476 25.80 -0.42 9.54
N LEU A 477 25.25 0.77 9.76
CA LEU A 477 26.03 1.98 10.04
C LEU A 477 26.36 2.20 11.53
N ASP A 478 25.71 1.48 12.46
CA ASP A 478 26.00 1.60 13.92
C ASP A 478 25.96 0.23 14.61
N ASN A 479 26.72 0.05 15.70
CA ASN A 479 26.86 -1.22 16.43
C ASN A 479 25.85 -1.39 17.58
N LYS A 480 24.94 -0.44 17.76
CA LYS A 480 23.99 -0.43 18.91
C LYS A 480 22.83 -1.43 18.77
N LEU A 481 22.57 -1.96 17.58
CA LEU A 481 21.49 -2.92 17.33
C LEU A 481 22.03 -4.36 17.31
N THR A 482 21.39 -5.25 18.07
CA THR A 482 21.59 -6.69 17.94
C THR A 482 20.67 -7.26 16.86
N PRO A 483 21.02 -8.40 16.23
CA PRO A 483 20.17 -9.03 15.21
C PRO A 483 18.74 -9.34 15.70
N THR A 484 18.61 -9.75 16.96
CA THR A 484 17.30 -10.02 17.57
C THR A 484 16.47 -8.76 17.74
N ASN A 485 17.09 -7.66 18.19
CA ASN A 485 16.41 -6.39 18.37
C ASN A 485 15.93 -5.84 17.04
N GLU A 486 16.76 -5.90 16.00
CA GLU A 486 16.43 -5.45 14.64
C GLU A 486 15.19 -6.16 14.08
N ALA A 487 15.15 -7.49 14.17
CA ALA A 487 14.05 -8.31 13.66
C ALA A 487 12.68 -7.97 14.25
N ILE A 488 12.64 -7.53 15.52
CA ILE A 488 11.40 -7.19 16.24
C ILE A 488 11.08 -5.69 16.25
N LEU A 489 11.93 -4.83 15.68
CA LEU A 489 11.68 -3.39 15.59
C LEU A 489 10.32 -3.03 15.01
N PRO A 490 9.81 -3.70 13.94
CA PRO A 490 8.49 -3.42 13.40
C PRO A 490 7.37 -3.47 14.46
N PHE A 491 7.45 -4.42 15.40
CA PHE A 491 6.50 -4.57 16.50
C PHE A 491 6.76 -3.58 17.63
N LEU A 492 8.03 -3.37 17.99
CA LEU A 492 8.42 -2.46 19.08
C LEU A 492 8.06 -1.00 18.77
N LEU A 493 8.22 -0.56 17.51
CA LEU A 493 8.05 0.84 17.11
C LEU A 493 6.59 1.26 16.91
N MET A 494 5.61 0.42 17.26
CA MET A 494 4.21 0.83 17.28
C MET A 494 3.90 1.91 18.35
N SER A 495 4.73 1.98 19.40
CA SER A 495 4.62 2.98 20.47
C SER A 495 5.46 4.23 20.20
N ASN A 496 4.85 5.41 20.33
CA ASN A 496 5.52 6.70 20.15
C ASN A 496 6.72 6.92 21.10
N LYS A 497 6.72 6.29 22.31
CA LYS A 497 7.85 6.39 23.24
C LYS A 497 9.07 5.64 22.70
N LYS A 498 8.83 4.44 22.15
CA LYS A 498 9.88 3.61 21.56
C LYS A 498 10.41 4.25 20.26
N ILE A 499 9.54 4.79 19.41
CA ILE A 499 9.96 5.57 18.22
C ILE A 499 10.99 6.62 18.57
N ARG A 500 10.72 7.48 19.57
CA ARG A 500 11.68 8.54 19.96
C ARG A 500 13.00 7.99 20.46
N LYS A 501 12.95 6.95 21.32
CA LYS A 501 14.17 6.30 21.83
C LYS A 501 15.05 5.81 20.68
N TYR A 502 14.44 5.15 19.68
CA TYR A 502 15.17 4.62 18.54
C TYR A 502 15.57 5.70 17.52
N ALA A 503 14.81 6.77 17.39
CA ALA A 503 15.20 7.92 16.57
C ALA A 503 16.51 8.55 17.08
N THR A 504 16.64 8.75 18.41
CA THR A 504 17.90 9.18 19.04
C THR A 504 18.98 8.11 18.90
N LEU A 505 18.63 6.82 18.98
CA LEU A 505 19.60 5.74 18.79
C LEU A 505 20.21 5.74 17.38
N PHE A 506 19.40 6.06 16.37
CA PHE A 506 19.75 6.00 14.95
C PHE A 506 20.32 7.30 14.39
N GLU A 507 20.50 8.33 15.22
CA GLU A 507 20.97 9.66 14.78
C GLU A 507 22.28 9.57 13.99
N ASN A 508 23.30 8.89 14.54
CA ASN A 508 24.59 8.69 13.87
C ASN A 508 24.45 7.91 12.55
N SER A 509 23.63 6.84 12.52
CA SER A 509 23.39 6.07 11.31
C SER A 509 22.67 6.89 10.25
N ASN A 510 21.74 7.74 10.67
CA ASN A 510 20.94 8.59 9.80
C ASN A 510 21.80 9.68 9.14
N GLU A 511 22.68 10.33 9.90
CA GLU A 511 23.67 11.29 9.36
C GLU A 511 24.68 10.61 8.41
N SER A 512 25.12 9.40 8.76
CA SER A 512 26.04 8.63 7.90
C SER A 512 25.37 8.23 6.59
N PHE A 513 24.11 7.78 6.65
CA PHE A 513 23.31 7.46 5.46
C PHE A 513 23.09 8.68 4.58
N GLN A 514 22.79 9.84 5.16
CA GLN A 514 22.62 11.09 4.43
C GLN A 514 23.85 11.42 3.57
N LYS A 515 25.06 11.29 4.11
CA LYS A 515 26.31 11.50 3.34
C LYS A 515 26.42 10.51 2.17
N ILE A 516 26.21 9.21 2.45
CA ILE A 516 26.28 8.15 1.43
C ILE A 516 25.26 8.37 0.31
N ALA A 517 24.02 8.73 0.66
CA ALA A 517 22.97 8.98 -0.32
C ALA A 517 23.30 10.19 -1.21
N ASN A 518 23.86 11.26 -0.63
CA ASN A 518 24.25 12.46 -1.36
C ASN A 518 25.41 12.20 -2.33
N GLU A 519 26.48 11.55 -1.87
CA GLU A 519 27.63 11.18 -2.70
C GLU A 519 27.18 10.31 -3.87
N LYS A 520 26.44 9.23 -3.58
CA LYS A 520 25.93 8.32 -4.60
C LYS A 520 25.03 9.03 -5.61
N PHE A 521 24.11 9.87 -5.16
CA PHE A 521 23.19 10.58 -6.05
C PHE A 521 23.96 11.54 -6.99
N LYS A 522 24.95 12.27 -6.46
CA LYS A 522 25.82 13.16 -7.24
C LYS A 522 26.63 12.40 -8.28
N GLU A 523 27.27 11.29 -7.89
CA GLU A 523 28.05 10.42 -8.78
C GLU A 523 27.18 9.80 -9.88
N MET A 524 26.06 9.20 -9.50
CA MET A 524 25.20 8.44 -10.42
C MET A 524 24.53 9.30 -11.49
N PHE A 525 24.17 10.54 -11.16
CA PHE A 525 23.48 11.46 -12.08
C PHE A 525 24.36 12.61 -12.55
N ASN A 526 25.65 12.60 -12.22
CA ASN A 526 26.63 13.64 -12.56
C ASN A 526 26.15 15.06 -12.18
N ILE A 527 25.73 15.21 -10.93
CA ILE A 527 25.21 16.48 -10.37
C ILE A 527 26.25 17.07 -9.43
N SER A 528 26.68 18.32 -9.70
CA SER A 528 27.63 19.05 -8.84
C SER A 528 26.97 19.53 -7.54
N SER A 529 25.79 20.15 -7.65
CA SER A 529 25.04 20.73 -6.54
C SER A 529 23.59 20.25 -6.54
N ILE A 530 23.20 19.56 -5.47
CA ILE A 530 21.83 19.07 -5.26
C ILE A 530 20.88 20.26 -5.08
N SER A 531 21.29 21.32 -4.37
CA SER A 531 20.44 22.48 -4.14
C SER A 531 20.08 23.19 -5.46
N GLU A 532 21.07 23.42 -6.34
CA GLU A 532 20.87 24.02 -7.67
C GLU A 532 19.96 23.15 -8.53
N TYR A 533 20.18 21.82 -8.49
CA TYR A 533 19.34 20.88 -9.19
C TYR A 533 17.88 20.92 -8.69
N LEU A 534 17.65 20.91 -7.37
CA LEU A 534 16.29 21.02 -6.81
C LEU A 534 15.63 22.38 -7.10
N HIS A 535 16.44 23.44 -7.20
CA HIS A 535 15.99 24.74 -7.71
C HIS A 535 15.52 24.63 -9.17
N SER A 536 16.28 23.94 -10.03
CA SER A 536 15.87 23.69 -11.43
C SER A 536 14.55 22.93 -11.55
N LEU A 537 14.28 21.99 -10.63
CA LEU A 537 13.01 21.25 -10.53
C LEU A 537 11.87 22.07 -9.90
N LYS A 538 12.09 23.34 -9.59
CA LYS A 538 11.14 24.27 -8.94
C LYS A 538 10.56 23.70 -7.64
N ARG A 539 11.36 22.96 -6.86
CA ARG A 539 10.90 22.26 -5.63
C ARG A 539 10.24 23.19 -4.62
N LYS A 540 10.73 24.43 -4.51
CA LYS A 540 10.21 25.45 -3.57
C LYS A 540 8.72 25.72 -3.75
N GLU A 541 8.17 25.52 -4.96
CA GLU A 541 6.75 25.74 -5.24
C GLU A 541 5.80 24.86 -4.42
N ILE A 542 6.28 23.70 -3.95
CA ILE A 542 5.53 22.79 -3.07
C ILE A 542 5.11 23.51 -1.77
N TYR A 543 5.86 24.53 -1.35
CA TYR A 543 5.61 25.26 -0.10
C TYR A 543 4.87 26.58 -0.29
N ASN A 544 4.51 26.97 -1.53
CA ASN A 544 3.92 28.28 -1.81
C ASN A 544 2.68 28.60 -0.96
N TYR A 545 1.86 27.59 -0.66
CA TYR A 545 0.66 27.75 0.17
C TYR A 545 0.89 27.59 1.67
N ASP A 546 2.10 27.21 2.06
CA ASP A 546 2.51 27.10 3.46
C ASP A 546 3.21 28.35 3.98
N LEU A 547 3.89 29.11 3.11
CA LEU A 547 4.60 30.34 3.51
C LEU A 547 3.67 31.38 4.14
N ASN A 548 4.23 32.19 5.03
CA ASN A 548 3.57 33.25 5.79
C ASN A 548 2.38 32.78 6.64
N ASN A 549 2.40 31.52 7.07
CA ASN A 549 1.43 30.98 8.02
C ASN A 549 2.11 30.56 9.32
N THR A 550 1.38 30.68 10.43
CA THR A 550 1.82 30.19 11.73
C THR A 550 1.63 28.68 11.84
N TYR A 551 2.63 27.99 12.37
CA TYR A 551 2.57 26.56 12.64
C TYR A 551 3.01 26.24 14.07
N ILE A 552 2.39 25.20 14.62
CA ILE A 552 2.97 24.47 15.74
C ILE A 552 3.87 23.38 15.14
N PHE A 553 5.17 23.63 15.21
CA PHE A 553 6.19 22.66 14.91
C PHE A 553 6.37 21.73 16.09
N LYS A 554 6.56 20.44 15.79
CA LYS A 554 6.88 19.42 16.78
C LYS A 554 8.07 18.63 16.29
N ASN A 555 9.17 18.67 17.05
CA ASN A 555 10.33 17.84 16.77
C ASN A 555 9.97 16.36 16.96
N LYS A 556 10.28 15.53 15.97
CA LYS A 556 9.95 14.10 15.94
C LYS A 556 10.79 13.30 16.95
N ILE A 557 12.03 13.73 17.19
CA ILE A 557 13.04 13.11 18.06
C ILE A 557 12.82 13.55 19.52
N SER A 558 13.10 14.81 19.84
CA SER A 558 12.98 15.35 21.21
C SER A 558 11.53 15.40 21.69
N GLY A 559 10.59 15.59 20.76
CA GLY A 559 9.17 15.76 21.07
C GLY A 559 8.79 17.16 21.53
N GLU A 560 9.74 18.10 21.52
CA GLU A 560 9.54 19.51 21.82
C GLU A 560 8.62 20.18 20.81
N TYR A 561 7.98 21.26 21.25
CA TYR A 561 7.11 22.06 20.42
C TYR A 561 7.70 23.45 20.26
N LEU A 562 7.45 24.05 19.10
CA LEU A 562 7.80 25.42 18.76
C LEU A 562 6.61 26.03 18.02
N VAL A 563 6.27 27.28 18.30
CA VAL A 563 5.23 28.01 17.59
C VAL A 563 5.93 29.12 16.82
N ALA A 564 5.84 29.06 15.49
CA ALA A 564 6.58 29.97 14.64
C ALA A 564 5.86 30.19 13.30
N ASP A 565 6.10 31.33 12.68
CA ASP A 565 5.66 31.63 11.32
C ASP A 565 6.67 31.06 10.33
N LEU A 566 6.20 30.35 9.31
CA LEU A 566 7.05 29.85 8.24
C LEU A 566 7.28 30.98 7.23
N LEU A 567 8.46 31.60 7.26
CA LEU A 567 8.78 32.72 6.39
C LEU A 567 9.25 32.25 5.01
N ASP A 568 10.17 31.28 5.00
CA ASP A 568 10.76 30.77 3.77
C ASP A 568 11.24 29.32 3.91
N VAL A 569 11.60 28.71 2.77
CA VAL A 569 12.27 27.40 2.68
C VAL A 569 13.58 27.54 1.93
N LYS A 570 14.68 27.18 2.61
CA LYS A 570 16.01 27.07 2.02
C LYS A 570 16.21 25.64 1.51
N LEU A 571 16.66 25.49 0.26
CA LEU A 571 17.07 24.21 -0.30
C LEU A 571 18.53 23.93 0.09
N ASN A 572 18.75 22.81 0.77
CA ASN A 572 20.07 22.35 1.18
C ASN A 572 20.71 21.53 0.04
N ASP A 573 22.04 21.45 0.05
CA ASP A 573 22.78 20.52 -0.81
C ASP A 573 22.72 19.08 -0.23
N ASP A 574 21.50 18.56 -0.10
CA ASP A 574 21.20 17.27 0.50
C ASP A 574 19.90 16.70 -0.08
N ILE A 575 19.93 15.45 -0.54
CA ILE A 575 18.77 14.78 -1.12
C ILE A 575 17.88 14.08 -0.08
N SER A 576 18.43 13.75 1.08
CA SER A 576 17.72 13.06 2.17
C SER A 576 16.88 14.03 3.00
N SER A 577 17.44 15.22 3.28
CA SER A 577 16.76 16.34 3.94
C SER A 577 16.96 17.66 3.17
N PRO A 578 16.36 17.79 1.99
CA PRO A 578 16.59 18.94 1.11
C PRO A 578 16.03 20.25 1.63
N ASP A 579 15.10 20.23 2.58
CA ASP A 579 14.33 21.43 2.94
C ASP A 579 14.65 21.87 4.37
N THR A 580 15.11 23.12 4.52
CA THR A 580 15.22 23.80 5.82
C THR A 580 14.18 24.91 5.90
N PHE A 581 13.30 24.84 6.89
CA PHE A 581 12.34 25.88 7.18
C PHE A 581 13.01 27.05 7.88
N ILE A 582 12.84 28.25 7.34
CA ILE A 582 13.20 29.51 7.99
C ILE A 582 11.94 29.99 8.72
N VAL A 583 12.00 30.02 10.04
CA VAL A 583 10.83 30.32 10.87
C VAL A 583 11.10 31.43 11.87
N LEU A 584 10.09 32.26 12.12
CA LEU A 584 10.13 33.32 13.13
C LEU A 584 9.34 32.88 14.36
N GLU A 585 10.01 32.66 15.49
CA GLU A 585 9.34 32.20 16.72
C GLU A 585 8.37 33.28 17.24
N TYR A 586 7.11 32.88 17.45
CA TYR A 586 5.99 33.80 17.68
C TYR A 586 6.18 34.74 18.89
N LYS A 587 6.84 34.27 19.95
CA LYS A 587 7.00 35.03 21.21
C LYS A 587 8.32 35.77 21.33
N THR A 588 9.39 35.19 20.83
CA THR A 588 10.75 35.74 20.97
C THR A 588 11.12 36.60 19.77
N LEU A 589 10.35 36.52 18.68
CA LEU A 589 10.66 37.11 17.37
C LEU A 589 12.06 36.74 16.88
N LYS A 590 12.56 35.58 17.33
CA LYS A 590 13.86 35.07 16.95
C LYS A 590 13.70 34.19 15.71
N GLU A 591 14.50 34.48 14.69
CA GLU A 591 14.60 33.61 13.53
C GLU A 591 15.33 32.32 13.91
N SER A 592 14.84 31.19 13.39
CA SER A 592 15.44 29.87 13.58
C SER A 592 15.31 29.03 12.32
N HIS A 593 16.28 28.14 12.12
CA HIS A 593 16.31 27.22 11.00
C HIS A 593 15.94 25.82 11.49
N LEU A 594 14.91 25.23 10.90
CA LEU A 594 14.42 23.90 11.27
C LEU A 594 14.54 22.94 10.07
N HIS A 595 15.24 21.82 10.24
CA HIS A 595 15.29 20.78 9.22
C HIS A 595 13.91 20.13 9.05
N ALA A 596 13.31 20.23 7.86
CA ALA A 596 11.94 19.76 7.62
C ALA A 596 11.74 18.27 7.96
N SER A 597 12.77 17.44 7.73
CA SER A 597 12.76 16.00 8.06
C SER A 597 12.54 15.71 9.53
N GLU A 598 12.95 16.61 10.43
CA GLU A 598 12.86 16.40 11.88
C GLU A 598 11.56 16.91 12.49
N PHE A 599 10.81 17.74 11.77
CA PHE A 599 9.63 18.40 12.32
C PHE A 599 8.34 17.92 11.66
N THR A 600 7.29 17.80 12.46
CA THR A 600 5.92 17.79 11.94
C THR A 600 5.31 19.16 12.21
N LYS A 601 4.72 19.78 11.19
CA LYS A 601 4.04 21.07 11.32
C LYS A 601 2.54 20.89 11.37
N LYS A 602 1.86 21.73 12.17
CA LYS A 602 0.41 21.81 12.23
C LYS A 602 -0.01 23.27 12.16
N ARG A 603 -0.73 23.65 11.12
CA ARG A 603 -1.14 25.04 10.89
C ARG A 603 -2.02 25.53 12.04
N VAL A 604 -1.75 26.74 12.49
CA VAL A 604 -2.57 27.48 13.44
C VAL A 604 -2.67 28.93 12.97
N LYS A 605 -3.69 29.62 13.45
CA LYS A 605 -3.95 31.03 13.22
C LYS A 605 -4.30 31.63 14.57
N ILE A 606 -3.43 32.49 15.07
CA ILE A 606 -3.61 33.21 16.33
C ILE A 606 -4.56 34.37 16.07
N ASP A 607 -5.40 34.66 17.06
CA ASP A 607 -6.62 35.46 16.94
C ASP A 607 -7.64 34.93 15.93
N GLY A 608 -7.40 33.73 15.39
CA GLY A 608 -8.32 33.07 14.48
C GLY A 608 -9.47 32.37 15.18
N ALA A 609 -10.58 32.25 14.46
CA ALA A 609 -11.80 31.62 14.94
C ALA A 609 -11.76 30.08 14.76
N TYR A 610 -12.17 29.31 15.77
CA TYR A 610 -12.20 27.83 15.76
C TYR A 610 -13.49 27.25 16.32
N ASN A 611 -13.86 26.06 15.82
CA ASN A 611 -14.97 25.25 16.34
C ASN A 611 -14.48 24.09 17.22
N LEU A 612 -14.61 24.21 18.54
CA LEU A 612 -14.19 23.19 19.50
C LEU A 612 -15.41 22.44 20.05
N ARG A 613 -15.92 21.45 19.30
CA ARG A 613 -16.95 20.46 19.69
C ARG A 613 -18.35 20.97 20.10
N ASN A 614 -18.49 22.17 20.66
CA ASN A 614 -19.75 22.72 21.18
C ASN A 614 -20.42 23.74 20.25
N GLN A 615 -20.03 23.78 18.96
CA GLN A 615 -20.59 24.68 17.93
C GLN A 615 -20.38 26.20 18.17
N GLU A 616 -19.96 26.62 19.36
CA GLU A 616 -19.55 28.00 19.64
C GLU A 616 -18.19 28.32 18.98
N VAL A 617 -18.13 29.49 18.34
CA VAL A 617 -16.89 30.05 17.80
C VAL A 617 -16.04 30.53 18.97
N THR A 618 -14.84 29.99 19.08
CA THR A 618 -13.85 30.43 20.07
C THR A 618 -12.63 30.99 19.36
N ILE A 619 -12.09 32.08 19.89
CA ILE A 619 -10.92 32.76 19.31
C ILE A 619 -9.67 32.23 19.99
N LEU A 620 -8.72 31.69 19.23
CA LEU A 620 -7.42 31.25 19.78
C LEU A 620 -6.58 32.48 20.11
N LYS A 621 -6.43 32.84 21.38
CA LYS A 621 -5.66 34.01 21.81
C LYS A 621 -4.17 33.75 21.94
N ASP A 622 -3.79 32.57 22.41
CA ASP A 622 -2.38 32.25 22.61
C ASP A 622 -2.13 30.74 22.60
N VAL A 623 -0.88 30.38 22.33
CA VAL A 623 -0.36 29.02 22.37
C VAL A 623 0.82 28.98 23.34
N LEU A 624 0.61 28.39 24.51
CA LEU A 624 1.67 28.21 25.51
C LEU A 624 2.36 26.86 25.31
N VAL A 625 3.68 26.90 25.15
CA VAL A 625 4.53 25.70 25.10
C VAL A 625 5.19 25.50 26.45
N ASN A 626 5.01 24.31 27.03
CA ASN A 626 5.82 23.86 28.17
C ASN A 626 6.95 22.98 27.63
N LYS A 627 8.14 23.57 27.47
CA LYS A 627 9.34 22.88 26.97
C LYS A 627 9.73 21.70 27.88
N ARG A 628 9.73 21.88 29.21
CA ARG A 628 10.07 20.81 30.18
C ARG A 628 9.18 19.57 30.09
N LYS A 629 7.88 19.74 29.84
CA LYS A 629 6.92 18.63 29.78
C LYS A 629 6.59 18.16 28.37
N ASN A 630 7.14 18.80 27.32
CA ASN A 630 6.81 18.54 25.91
C ASN A 630 5.30 18.54 25.66
N LYS A 631 4.65 19.61 26.10
CA LYS A 631 3.19 19.78 25.97
C LYS A 631 2.84 21.21 25.53
N VAL A 632 1.68 21.32 24.91
CA VAL A 632 1.13 22.61 24.47
C VAL A 632 -0.22 22.84 25.15
N LYS A 633 -0.47 24.07 25.60
CA LYS A 633 -1.78 24.55 26.08
C LYS A 633 -2.26 25.60 25.08
N LEU A 634 -3.49 25.43 24.60
CA LEU A 634 -4.15 26.38 23.71
C LEU A 634 -5.07 27.25 24.56
N ILE A 635 -4.97 28.57 24.44
CA ILE A 635 -5.78 29.54 25.18
C ILE A 635 -6.82 30.11 24.23
N PHE A 636 -8.08 29.88 24.55
CA PHE A 636 -9.21 30.41 23.79
C PHE A 636 -9.91 31.50 24.58
N ASN A 637 -10.39 32.54 23.90
CA ASN A 637 -11.22 33.56 24.53
C ASN A 637 -12.60 32.97 24.84
N ASN A 638 -13.07 33.21 26.06
CA ASN A 638 -14.46 33.02 26.47
C ASN A 638 -15.08 31.63 26.24
N SER A 639 -14.53 30.60 26.89
CA SER A 639 -15.35 29.43 27.22
C SER A 639 -15.03 28.96 28.64
N LYS A 640 -16.05 28.48 29.35
CA LYS A 640 -15.89 27.65 30.57
C LYS A 640 -15.00 26.41 30.32
N GLN A 641 -14.59 26.17 29.08
CA GLN A 641 -13.52 25.27 28.65
C GLN A 641 -12.26 26.05 28.27
N GLN A 642 -11.57 26.67 29.25
CA GLN A 642 -10.11 26.68 29.13
C GLN A 642 -9.70 25.24 28.82
N SER A 643 -8.79 25.01 27.87
CA SER A 643 -8.27 23.66 27.72
C SER A 643 -7.66 23.29 29.07
N ASN A 644 -8.34 22.41 29.82
CA ASN A 644 -7.99 22.03 31.19
C ASN A 644 -6.65 21.30 31.15
N GLY A 645 -5.57 22.09 31.15
CA GLY A 645 -4.20 21.63 31.16
C GLY A 645 -3.50 21.48 29.81
N PHE A 646 -2.17 21.41 29.91
CA PHE A 646 -1.24 21.12 28.83
C PHE A 646 -1.47 19.72 28.22
N LYS A 647 -1.60 19.63 26.89
CA LYS A 647 -1.86 18.37 26.16
C LYS A 647 -0.63 17.87 25.42
N LYS A 648 -0.48 16.54 25.35
CA LYS A 648 0.59 15.84 24.60
C LYS A 648 0.29 15.67 23.09
N LYS A 649 -0.98 15.76 22.70
CA LYS A 649 -1.44 15.65 21.29
C LYS A 649 -2.42 16.78 21.00
N ILE A 650 -2.19 17.47 19.89
CA ILE A 650 -3.00 18.63 19.47
C ILE A 650 -3.93 18.18 18.35
N LYS A 651 -5.22 18.07 18.67
CA LYS A 651 -6.28 17.83 17.70
C LYS A 651 -7.07 19.12 17.49
N LEU A 652 -6.42 20.11 16.88
CA LEU A 652 -7.05 21.36 16.47
C LEU A 652 -7.60 21.20 15.04
N PRO A 653 -8.87 21.58 14.77
CA PRO A 653 -9.39 21.69 13.40
C PRO A 653 -8.81 22.91 12.68
N LEU A 654 -9.08 23.02 11.38
CA LEU A 654 -8.80 24.24 10.63
C LEU A 654 -9.52 25.44 11.25
N SER A 655 -8.88 26.59 11.21
CA SER A 655 -9.52 27.87 11.55
C SER A 655 -10.65 28.15 10.55
N ILE A 656 -11.73 28.74 11.03
CA ILE A 656 -12.86 29.21 10.21
C ILE A 656 -12.39 30.30 9.26
N ASP A 657 -11.36 31.06 9.64
CA ASP A 657 -10.84 32.14 8.79
C ASP A 657 -10.24 31.61 7.48
N PHE A 658 -9.83 30.34 7.43
CA PHE A 658 -9.44 29.72 6.17
C PHE A 658 -10.56 29.79 5.13
N ILE A 659 -11.82 29.76 5.58
CA ILE A 659 -13.00 29.85 4.73
C ILE A 659 -13.30 31.31 4.39
N SER A 660 -13.12 32.26 5.32
CA SER A 660 -13.25 33.69 5.00
C SER A 660 -12.24 34.13 3.93
N ASP A 661 -11.06 33.51 3.92
CA ASP A 661 -10.03 33.75 2.92
C ASP A 661 -10.43 33.30 1.51
N PHE A 662 -11.58 32.63 1.31
CA PHE A 662 -12.08 32.26 -0.03
C PHE A 662 -12.61 33.45 -0.83
N LYS A 663 -12.95 34.56 -0.18
CA LYS A 663 -13.49 35.75 -0.85
C LYS A 663 -12.63 36.17 -2.04
N ASN A 664 -13.28 36.40 -3.18
CA ASN A 664 -12.69 36.73 -4.48
C ASN A 664 -11.73 35.68 -5.06
N LYS A 665 -11.80 34.43 -4.60
CA LYS A 665 -10.97 33.32 -5.11
C LYS A 665 -11.83 32.24 -5.75
N ASP A 666 -11.20 31.48 -6.64
CA ASP A 666 -11.83 30.33 -7.27
C ASP A 666 -11.89 29.15 -6.29
N VAL A 667 -13.00 28.43 -6.27
CA VAL A 667 -13.26 27.23 -5.47
C VAL A 667 -13.74 26.11 -6.38
N PHE A 668 -13.47 24.87 -5.98
CA PHE A 668 -13.79 23.70 -6.78
C PHE A 668 -14.95 22.96 -6.14
N ILE A 669 -16.10 22.91 -6.80
CA ILE A 669 -17.27 22.19 -6.28
C ILE A 669 -17.44 20.88 -7.02
N LYS A 670 -17.50 19.79 -6.25
CA LYS A 670 -17.88 18.46 -6.72
C LYS A 670 -19.40 18.34 -6.67
N GLU A 671 -20.04 18.44 -7.83
CA GLU A 671 -21.49 18.29 -7.99
C GLU A 671 -21.81 17.16 -8.96
N LYS A 672 -22.60 16.18 -8.54
CA LYS A 672 -23.00 15.02 -9.39
C LYS A 672 -21.79 14.38 -10.10
N GLY A 673 -20.66 14.32 -9.40
CA GLY A 673 -19.41 13.74 -9.90
C GLY A 673 -18.61 14.61 -10.88
N ARG A 674 -19.03 15.84 -11.18
CA ARG A 674 -18.28 16.83 -11.96
C ARG A 674 -17.58 17.79 -11.02
N ILE A 675 -16.42 18.30 -11.43
CA ILE A 675 -15.78 19.42 -10.75
C ILE A 675 -16.12 20.68 -11.54
N ILE A 676 -16.72 21.64 -10.85
CA ILE A 676 -17.12 22.94 -11.39
C ILE A 676 -16.30 24.00 -10.66
N ILE A 677 -15.75 24.94 -11.43
CA ILE A 677 -15.03 26.08 -10.89
C ILE A 677 -16.04 27.19 -10.64
N MET A 678 -16.12 27.66 -9.41
CA MET A 678 -16.94 28.80 -9.02
C MET A 678 -16.05 29.86 -8.37
N ARG A 679 -16.41 31.13 -8.49
CA ARG A 679 -15.75 32.22 -7.76
C ARG A 679 -16.53 32.52 -6.50
N CYS A 680 -15.87 32.48 -5.35
CA CYS A 680 -16.49 32.94 -4.11
C CYS A 680 -16.53 34.47 -4.11
N THR A 681 -17.72 35.07 -4.19
CA THR A 681 -17.90 36.52 -4.20
C THR A 681 -17.94 37.07 -2.78
N ASP A 682 -18.55 36.34 -1.85
CA ASP A 682 -18.55 36.71 -0.45
C ASP A 682 -18.66 35.51 0.51
N VAL A 683 -18.34 35.77 1.78
CA VAL A 683 -18.49 34.84 2.89
C VAL A 683 -19.28 35.54 3.99
N LEU A 684 -20.56 35.19 4.14
CA LEU A 684 -21.42 35.74 5.17
C LEU A 684 -21.07 35.08 6.51
N SER A 685 -20.46 35.85 7.40
CA SER A 685 -20.10 35.43 8.75
C SER A 685 -21.27 35.59 9.72
N SER A 686 -21.29 34.77 10.77
CA SER A 686 -22.30 34.80 11.83
C SER A 686 -21.65 34.44 13.18
N THR A 687 -22.32 34.69 14.30
CA THR A 687 -21.89 34.28 15.64
C THR A 687 -21.90 32.75 15.81
N SER A 688 -22.86 32.07 15.18
CA SER A 688 -22.89 30.61 15.06
C SER A 688 -22.38 30.16 13.69
N ILE A 689 -21.51 29.14 13.71
CA ILE A 689 -20.92 28.51 12.51
C ILE A 689 -21.97 27.87 11.61
N GLU A 690 -23.09 27.44 12.19
CA GLU A 690 -24.17 26.82 11.44
C GLU A 690 -24.82 27.76 10.42
N ASN A 691 -24.70 29.07 10.68
CA ASN A 691 -25.27 30.13 9.87
C ASN A 691 -24.26 30.77 8.90
N TYR A 692 -23.01 30.30 8.87
CA TYR A 692 -22.05 30.76 7.86
C TYR A 692 -22.54 30.34 6.47
N LYS A 693 -22.43 31.25 5.51
CA LYS A 693 -22.78 30.98 4.11
C LYS A 693 -21.66 31.40 3.17
N LEU A 694 -21.44 30.61 2.13
CA LEU A 694 -20.60 30.96 0.99
C LEU A 694 -21.48 31.46 -0.15
N ILE A 695 -21.20 32.65 -0.68
CA ILE A 695 -21.80 33.15 -1.91
C ILE A 695 -20.85 32.80 -3.05
N LEU A 696 -21.29 31.90 -3.93
CA LEU A 696 -20.48 31.36 -5.02
C LEU A 696 -21.12 31.69 -6.36
N LYS A 697 -20.37 32.40 -7.21
CA LYS A 697 -20.74 32.73 -8.58
C LYS A 697 -20.20 31.69 -9.55
N ASN A 698 -21.07 31.07 -10.34
CA ASN A 698 -20.63 30.17 -11.39
C ASN A 698 -19.99 30.98 -12.53
N LEU A 699 -18.77 30.62 -12.92
CA LEU A 699 -18.06 31.29 -14.02
C LEU A 699 -18.69 31.03 -15.39
N THR A 700 -19.50 29.97 -15.54
CA THR A 700 -20.11 29.58 -16.82
C THR A 700 -21.49 30.19 -17.07
N ASP A 701 -22.32 30.38 -16.03
CA ASP A 701 -23.68 30.91 -16.18
C ASP A 701 -23.89 32.28 -15.51
N GLY A 702 -22.88 32.78 -14.77
CA GLY A 702 -22.90 34.07 -14.10
C GLY A 702 -23.82 34.15 -12.88
N LYS A 703 -24.53 33.08 -12.52
CA LYS A 703 -25.47 33.05 -11.38
C LYS A 703 -24.74 32.87 -10.07
N GLU A 704 -25.25 33.54 -9.04
CA GLU A 704 -24.79 33.39 -7.67
C GLU A 704 -25.66 32.40 -6.91
N TYR A 705 -24.99 31.60 -6.08
CA TYR A 705 -25.60 30.57 -5.25
C TYR A 705 -25.13 30.74 -3.81
N GLU A 706 -26.07 30.68 -2.87
CA GLU A 706 -25.76 30.66 -1.45
C GLU A 706 -25.67 29.21 -0.95
N TYR A 707 -24.55 28.87 -0.30
CA TYR A 707 -24.35 27.58 0.33
C TYR A 707 -24.10 27.71 1.83
N PRO A 708 -25.00 27.18 2.68
CA PRO A 708 -24.76 27.15 4.12
C PRO A 708 -23.67 26.13 4.46
N LEU A 709 -22.74 26.52 5.31
CA LEU A 709 -21.54 25.75 5.62
C LEU A 709 -21.85 24.41 6.30
N ASN A 710 -22.94 24.35 7.06
CA ASN A 710 -23.41 23.12 7.71
C ASN A 710 -23.85 22.03 6.71
N GLN A 711 -24.10 22.38 5.45
CA GLN A 711 -24.43 21.44 4.37
C GLN A 711 -23.21 21.03 3.54
N LEU A 712 -22.03 21.60 3.80
CA LEU A 712 -20.83 21.38 3.01
C LEU A 712 -19.78 20.52 3.74
N ILE A 713 -18.99 19.82 2.94
CA ILE A 713 -17.68 19.26 3.31
C ILE A 713 -16.63 20.01 2.52
N ILE A 714 -15.59 20.47 3.19
CA ILE A 714 -14.50 21.22 2.56
C ILE A 714 -13.19 20.47 2.81
N LYS A 715 -12.52 20.06 1.74
CA LYS A 715 -11.17 19.49 1.75
C LYS A 715 -10.19 20.59 1.34
N PRO A 716 -9.32 21.08 2.23
CA PRO A 716 -8.43 22.19 1.96
C PRO A 716 -7.34 21.81 0.96
N GLN A 717 -6.90 22.79 0.16
CA GLN A 717 -5.68 22.81 -0.66
C GLN A 717 -5.59 21.79 -1.79
N ASP A 718 -5.67 20.49 -1.49
CA ASP A 718 -5.47 19.43 -2.46
C ASP A 718 -6.75 19.21 -3.29
N ILE A 719 -6.65 19.45 -4.60
CA ILE A 719 -7.74 19.21 -5.55
C ILE A 719 -7.42 17.96 -6.36
N PHE A 720 -8.41 17.06 -6.43
CA PHE A 720 -8.32 15.78 -7.14
C PHE A 720 -9.38 15.72 -8.23
N LEU A 721 -8.95 15.71 -9.48
CA LEU A 721 -9.80 15.62 -10.68
C LEU A 721 -9.67 14.20 -11.29
N PRO A 722 -10.65 13.31 -11.06
CA PRO A 722 -10.69 12.02 -11.75
C PRO A 722 -11.08 12.22 -13.22
N ILE A 723 -10.35 11.60 -14.13
CA ILE A 723 -10.65 11.65 -15.57
C ILE A 723 -11.54 10.47 -15.94
N SER A 724 -12.76 10.76 -16.38
CA SER A 724 -13.73 9.73 -16.73
C SER A 724 -13.75 9.44 -18.24
N GLN A 725 -14.13 8.21 -18.59
CA GLN A 725 -14.31 7.79 -19.99
C GLN A 725 -15.62 8.32 -20.61
N GLY A 726 -16.51 8.93 -19.81
CA GLY A 726 -17.85 9.32 -20.25
C GLY A 726 -17.90 10.71 -20.89
N LYS A 727 -18.46 10.82 -22.11
CA LYS A 727 -18.75 12.11 -22.78
C LYS A 727 -19.50 13.12 -21.89
N ALA A 728 -20.27 12.64 -20.90
CA ALA A 728 -21.05 13.48 -20.00
C ALA A 728 -20.22 14.35 -19.04
N PHE A 729 -18.94 14.05 -18.82
CA PHE A 729 -18.06 14.81 -17.91
C PHE A 729 -16.99 15.62 -18.65
N ARG A 730 -16.73 15.31 -19.93
CA ARG A 730 -15.67 15.90 -20.76
C ARG A 730 -15.63 17.43 -20.73
N LYS A 731 -16.79 18.10 -20.83
CA LYS A 731 -16.85 19.57 -20.78
C LYS A 731 -16.35 20.13 -19.44
N ALA A 732 -16.71 19.49 -18.32
CA ALA A 732 -16.28 19.93 -17.00
C ALA A 732 -14.78 19.63 -16.77
N GLU A 733 -14.33 18.45 -17.19
CA GLU A 733 -12.90 18.08 -17.16
C GLU A 733 -12.06 19.08 -17.97
N TYR A 734 -12.47 19.37 -19.20
CA TYR A 734 -11.80 20.35 -20.07
C TYR A 734 -11.74 21.74 -19.44
N ASN A 735 -12.81 22.21 -18.81
CA ASN A 735 -12.83 23.51 -18.15
C ASN A 735 -11.78 23.60 -17.03
N VAL A 736 -11.61 22.53 -16.23
CA VAL A 736 -10.59 22.49 -15.18
C VAL A 736 -9.18 22.42 -15.78
N ILE A 737 -8.98 21.61 -16.81
CA ILE A 737 -7.69 21.50 -17.52
C ILE A 737 -7.30 22.85 -18.15
N ASN A 738 -8.25 23.54 -18.80
CA ASN A 738 -8.00 24.85 -19.39
C ASN A 738 -7.76 25.93 -18.32
N TRP A 739 -8.41 25.84 -17.16
CA TRP A 739 -8.10 26.70 -16.02
C TRP A 739 -6.68 26.46 -15.49
N LEU A 740 -6.24 25.19 -15.40
CA LEU A 740 -4.87 24.85 -15.02
C LEU A 740 -3.84 25.39 -16.03
N LYS A 741 -4.15 25.34 -17.33
CA LYS A 741 -3.34 25.97 -18.39
C LYS A 741 -3.21 27.48 -18.19
N LEU A 742 -4.32 28.17 -17.90
CA LEU A 742 -4.33 29.63 -17.73
C LEU A 742 -3.63 30.09 -16.44
N THR A 743 -3.71 29.28 -15.39
CA THR A 743 -3.12 29.60 -14.08
C THR A 743 -1.68 29.12 -13.92
N SER A 744 -1.18 28.29 -14.85
CA SER A 744 0.18 27.74 -14.85
C SER A 744 0.59 27.14 -13.50
N ILE A 745 -0.29 26.32 -12.92
CA ILE A 745 -0.04 25.67 -11.62
C ILE A 745 0.69 24.34 -11.81
N ARG A 746 1.65 24.07 -10.93
CA ARG A 746 2.32 22.76 -10.84
C ARG A 746 1.30 21.65 -10.63
N THR A 747 1.21 20.74 -11.59
CA THR A 747 0.17 19.72 -11.69
C THR A 747 0.79 18.33 -11.76
N TYR A 748 0.17 17.38 -11.07
CA TYR A 748 0.54 15.96 -11.03
C TYR A 748 -0.44 15.16 -11.88
N PHE A 749 0.08 14.38 -12.82
CA PHE A 749 -0.67 13.53 -13.73
C PHE A 749 -0.40 12.08 -13.39
N SER A 750 -1.42 11.38 -12.89
CA SER A 750 -1.34 9.94 -12.65
C SER A 750 -1.84 9.19 -13.88
N LEU A 751 -1.00 8.34 -14.44
CA LEU A 751 -1.22 7.63 -15.69
C LEU A 751 -1.56 6.16 -15.44
N LYS A 752 -2.39 5.59 -16.32
CA LYS A 752 -2.78 4.16 -16.35
C LYS A 752 -1.67 3.29 -16.93
N LYS A 753 -0.44 3.45 -16.43
CA LYS A 753 0.74 2.72 -16.87
C LYS A 753 1.30 1.87 -15.74
N PRO A 754 1.91 0.71 -16.05
CA PRO A 754 2.51 -0.16 -15.02
C PRO A 754 3.78 0.44 -14.40
N VAL A 755 4.51 1.27 -15.16
CA VAL A 755 5.69 2.04 -14.74
C VAL A 755 5.64 3.44 -15.38
N ASN A 756 6.46 4.39 -14.92
CA ASN A 756 6.39 5.79 -15.38
C ASN A 756 4.96 6.35 -15.26
N ASN A 757 4.30 6.05 -14.15
CA ASN A 757 2.87 6.31 -13.94
C ASN A 757 2.57 7.69 -13.35
N ILE A 758 3.60 8.51 -13.12
CA ILE A 758 3.45 9.87 -12.60
C ILE A 758 4.24 10.80 -13.51
N GLU A 759 3.60 11.88 -13.96
CA GLU A 759 4.24 12.99 -14.64
C GLU A 759 3.92 14.29 -13.90
N ILE A 760 4.91 15.18 -13.74
CA ILE A 760 4.76 16.43 -12.99
C ILE A 760 5.15 17.59 -13.90
N GLY A 761 4.28 18.60 -14.01
CA GLY A 761 4.56 19.72 -14.89
C GLY A 761 3.47 20.78 -14.95
N TYR A 762 3.55 21.60 -16.00
CA TYR A 762 2.61 22.69 -16.29
C TYR A 762 1.96 22.44 -17.65
N ILE A 763 0.65 22.64 -17.74
CA ILE A 763 -0.06 22.48 -19.01
C ILE A 763 0.27 23.67 -19.91
N THR A 764 0.87 23.41 -21.07
CA THR A 764 1.19 24.43 -22.07
C THR A 764 0.07 24.53 -23.10
N GLU A 765 -0.43 23.39 -23.58
CA GLU A 765 -1.42 23.34 -24.65
C GLU A 765 -2.41 22.17 -24.46
N VAL A 766 -3.61 22.31 -25.03
CA VAL A 766 -4.59 21.23 -25.12
C VAL A 766 -5.07 21.14 -26.55
N LYS A 767 -4.66 20.07 -27.27
CA LYS A 767 -5.05 19.81 -28.65
C LYS A 767 -6.22 18.83 -28.70
N ILE A 768 -7.05 18.96 -29.73
CA ILE A 768 -8.08 17.99 -30.07
C ILE A 768 -7.60 17.27 -31.31
N ASN A 769 -7.36 15.96 -31.22
CA ASN A 769 -7.00 15.19 -32.41
C ASN A 769 -8.24 15.08 -33.32
N GLN A 770 -8.18 15.71 -34.50
CA GLN A 770 -9.28 15.80 -35.47
C GLN A 770 -9.24 14.70 -36.56
N GLU A 771 -8.36 13.69 -36.44
CA GLU A 771 -8.25 12.59 -37.42
C GLU A 771 -9.47 11.65 -37.49
N ARG A 772 -10.56 11.93 -36.76
CA ARG A 772 -11.86 11.26 -36.93
C ARG A 772 -12.97 12.29 -37.08
N SER A 773 -13.84 12.08 -38.06
CA SER A 773 -14.82 12.99 -38.64
C SER A 773 -15.58 13.93 -37.66
N PRO A 774 -15.93 15.16 -38.08
CA PRO A 774 -16.44 16.23 -37.20
C PRO A 774 -17.82 15.96 -36.57
N ASP A 775 -18.59 15.00 -37.08
CA ASP A 775 -19.99 14.78 -36.67
C ASP A 775 -20.18 14.02 -35.34
N GLU A 776 -19.12 13.54 -34.69
CA GLU A 776 -19.25 12.73 -33.46
C GLU A 776 -18.81 13.39 -32.15
N GLY A 777 -18.21 14.59 -32.19
CA GLY A 777 -17.68 15.26 -30.98
C GLY A 777 -16.75 14.36 -30.15
N SER A 778 -16.03 13.45 -30.82
CA SER A 778 -15.26 12.34 -30.26
C SER A 778 -13.74 12.51 -30.41
N GLY A 779 -13.27 13.73 -30.69
CA GLY A 779 -11.84 14.03 -30.77
C GLY A 779 -11.12 13.67 -29.46
N GLU A 780 -10.03 12.93 -29.58
CA GLU A 780 -9.20 12.56 -28.42
C GLU A 780 -8.38 13.78 -28.01
N TYR A 781 -8.60 14.26 -26.79
CA TYR A 781 -7.85 15.38 -26.24
C TYR A 781 -6.43 14.93 -25.92
N ILE A 782 -5.45 15.68 -26.40
CA ILE A 782 -4.04 15.51 -26.08
C ILE A 782 -3.63 16.71 -25.24
N ILE A 783 -3.19 16.46 -24.01
CA ILE A 783 -2.63 17.49 -23.14
C ILE A 783 -1.13 17.55 -23.40
N ILE A 784 -0.64 18.74 -23.73
CA ILE A 784 0.79 19.01 -23.84
C ILE A 784 1.21 19.67 -22.54
N ILE A 785 2.20 19.08 -21.88
CA ILE A 785 2.78 19.60 -20.65
C ILE A 785 4.26 19.91 -20.87
N ARG A 786 4.74 20.93 -20.18
CA ARG A 786 6.18 21.11 -19.92
C ARG A 786 6.46 20.55 -18.54
N ASN A 787 7.17 19.43 -18.48
CA ASN A 787 7.44 18.75 -17.22
C ASN A 787 8.45 19.53 -16.36
N ILE A 788 8.66 19.11 -15.11
CA ILE A 788 9.63 19.76 -14.20
C ILE A 788 11.09 19.59 -14.63
N PHE A 789 11.35 18.73 -15.62
CA PHE A 789 12.64 18.56 -16.29
C PHE A 789 12.76 19.37 -17.58
N GLU A 790 11.84 20.33 -17.79
CA GLU A 790 11.79 21.24 -18.94
C GLU A 790 11.58 20.56 -20.30
N LYS A 791 11.12 19.30 -20.31
CA LYS A 791 10.77 18.52 -21.51
C LYS A 791 9.29 18.69 -21.85
N GLU A 792 8.99 18.77 -23.14
CA GLU A 792 7.61 18.74 -23.62
C GLU A 792 7.12 17.29 -23.71
N ILE A 793 6.00 16.98 -23.03
CA ILE A 793 5.38 15.66 -23.01
C ILE A 793 3.94 15.77 -23.50
N LYS A 794 3.57 14.87 -24.41
CA LYS A 794 2.20 14.74 -24.95
C LYS A 794 1.49 13.59 -24.27
N ILE A 795 0.42 13.88 -23.55
CA ILE A 795 -0.34 12.91 -22.75
C ILE A 795 -1.77 12.82 -23.29
N PRO A 796 -2.17 11.71 -23.94
CA PRO A 796 -3.55 11.46 -24.31
C PRO A 796 -4.46 11.42 -23.07
N LEU A 797 -5.61 12.07 -23.12
CA LEU A 797 -6.54 12.13 -21.99
C LEU A 797 -7.07 10.75 -21.57
N LYS A 798 -7.08 9.76 -22.46
CA LYS A 798 -7.54 8.40 -22.18
C LYS A 798 -6.63 7.64 -21.21
N ILE A 799 -5.32 7.91 -21.24
CA ILE A 799 -4.33 7.25 -20.39
C ILE A 799 -4.17 7.93 -19.03
N ILE A 800 -4.78 9.09 -18.81
CA ILE A 800 -4.79 9.76 -17.52
C ILE A 800 -5.86 9.10 -16.65
N ASP A 801 -5.48 8.67 -15.45
CA ASP A 801 -6.42 8.24 -14.42
C ASP A 801 -7.00 9.46 -13.69
N HIS A 802 -6.11 10.28 -13.14
CA HIS A 802 -6.50 11.49 -12.44
C HIS A 802 -5.42 12.57 -12.50
N ILE A 803 -5.86 13.80 -12.28
CA ILE A 803 -5.02 14.99 -12.17
C ILE A 803 -5.14 15.52 -10.75
N SER A 804 -4.02 15.84 -10.11
CA SER A 804 -4.02 16.49 -8.80
C SER A 804 -3.13 17.72 -8.77
N PHE A 805 -3.52 18.71 -7.98
CA PHE A 805 -2.80 19.97 -7.82
C PHE A 805 -3.18 20.65 -6.49
N GLN A 806 -2.33 21.55 -6.04
CA GLN A 806 -2.57 22.34 -4.83
C GLN A 806 -3.05 23.73 -5.18
N TYR A 807 -3.98 24.28 -4.39
CA TYR A 807 -4.44 25.65 -4.53
C TYR A 807 -4.76 26.31 -3.19
N LYS A 808 -4.87 27.64 -3.17
CA LYS A 808 -5.13 28.43 -1.96
C LYS A 808 -6.52 28.22 -1.32
N THR A 809 -7.45 27.57 -2.02
CA THR A 809 -8.82 27.31 -1.53
C THR A 809 -9.04 25.83 -1.23
N ALA A 810 -10.09 25.21 -1.77
CA ALA A 810 -10.53 23.87 -1.39
C ALA A 810 -11.39 23.19 -2.46
N LEU A 811 -11.46 21.86 -2.33
CA LEU A 811 -12.48 21.03 -2.95
C LEU A 811 -13.69 20.94 -2.01
N ILE A 812 -14.84 21.43 -2.48
CA ILE A 812 -16.10 21.51 -1.76
C ILE A 812 -17.06 20.46 -2.29
N GLN A 813 -17.77 19.77 -1.39
CA GLN A 813 -18.81 18.82 -1.78
C GLN A 813 -20.03 18.95 -0.85
N ARG A 814 -21.23 18.82 -1.41
CA ARG A 814 -22.48 18.92 -0.62
C ARG A 814 -22.76 17.60 0.10
N LYS A 815 -23.19 17.68 1.37
CA LYS A 815 -23.52 16.50 2.20
C LYS A 815 -24.76 15.75 1.71
N ASN A 816 -25.74 16.44 1.15
CA ASN A 816 -26.96 15.81 0.62
C ASN A 816 -26.67 14.90 -0.58
N GLU A 817 -25.56 15.12 -1.30
CA GLU A 817 -25.12 14.26 -2.40
C GLU A 817 -24.33 13.03 -1.93
N MET A 818 -24.04 12.88 -0.64
CA MET A 818 -23.24 11.77 -0.13
C MET A 818 -24.07 10.69 0.53
N SER A 819 -23.57 9.46 0.40
CA SER A 819 -24.07 8.30 1.13
C SER A 819 -23.83 8.40 2.63
N ILE A 820 -24.61 7.65 3.41
CA ILE A 820 -24.48 7.58 4.87
C ILE A 820 -23.10 7.06 5.26
N ILE A 821 -22.59 6.04 4.56
CA ILE A 821 -21.29 5.45 4.82
C ILE A 821 -20.16 6.43 4.50
N THR A 822 -20.26 7.16 3.38
CA THR A 822 -19.30 8.23 3.06
C THR A 822 -19.27 9.32 4.15
N LYS A 823 -20.42 9.74 4.67
CA LYS A 823 -20.51 10.69 5.80
C LYS A 823 -19.85 10.15 7.07
N LEU A 824 -20.06 8.87 7.39
CA LEU A 824 -19.41 8.21 8.52
C LEU A 824 -17.89 8.15 8.34
N GLY A 825 -17.41 7.84 7.13
CA GLY A 825 -16.00 7.88 6.77
C GLY A 825 -15.38 9.26 7.03
N TYR A 826 -16.03 10.34 6.58
CA TYR A 826 -15.58 11.70 6.84
C TYR A 826 -15.64 12.10 8.31
N LYS A 827 -16.63 11.62 9.07
CA LYS A 827 -16.71 11.79 10.53
C LYS A 827 -15.51 11.13 11.23
N LEU A 828 -15.09 9.95 10.78
CA LEU A 828 -13.89 9.28 11.27
C LEU A 828 -12.62 10.08 10.91
N ILE A 829 -12.48 10.53 9.67
CA ILE A 829 -11.36 11.37 9.24
C ILE A 829 -11.26 12.63 10.12
N LYS A 830 -12.37 13.35 10.34
CA LYS A 830 -12.41 14.51 11.25
C LYS A 830 -11.92 14.16 12.67
N LYS A 831 -12.25 12.99 13.19
CA LYS A 831 -11.84 12.55 14.55
C LYS A 831 -10.33 12.29 14.64
N PHE A 832 -9.71 11.81 13.57
CA PHE A 832 -8.29 11.43 13.54
C PHE A 832 -7.37 12.52 13.01
N LYS A 833 -7.79 13.25 11.95
CA LYS A 833 -7.08 14.32 11.26
C LYS A 833 -8.02 15.52 11.01
N PRO A 834 -8.43 16.26 12.07
CA PRO A 834 -9.38 17.37 11.97
C PRO A 834 -8.90 18.55 11.10
N GLU A 835 -7.60 18.64 10.84
CA GLU A 835 -6.99 19.62 9.94
C GLU A 835 -7.16 19.31 8.45
N ASN A 836 -7.48 18.07 8.08
CA ASN A 836 -7.59 17.66 6.66
C ASN A 836 -9.01 17.80 6.11
N ILE A 837 -9.99 18.13 6.95
CA ILE A 837 -11.39 18.19 6.55
C ILE A 837 -12.19 19.12 7.45
N PHE A 838 -12.97 20.01 6.84
CA PHE A 838 -14.00 20.76 7.52
C PHE A 838 -15.35 20.04 7.35
N TYR A 839 -15.88 19.52 8.46
CA TYR A 839 -17.16 18.79 8.50
C TYR A 839 -17.94 19.20 9.75
N LEU A 840 -19.06 19.91 9.59
CA LEU A 840 -19.96 20.24 10.71
C LEU A 840 -20.95 19.10 10.96
N ASN A 841 -21.12 18.68 12.22
CA ASN A 841 -22.19 17.74 12.54
C ASN A 841 -23.48 18.55 12.64
N LYS A 842 -24.52 18.17 11.90
CA LYS A 842 -25.85 18.19 12.51
C LYS A 842 -25.96 16.92 13.33
N VAL A 843 -26.36 17.05 14.60
CA VAL A 843 -26.85 15.90 15.38
C VAL A 843 -28.09 15.37 14.69
#